data_AF-A0A1B8DN03-F1
#
_entry.id   AF-A0A1B8DN03-F1
#
_cell.length_a   1.000
_cell.length_b   1.000
_cell.length_c   1.000
_cell.angle_alpha   90.00
_cell.angle_beta   90.00
_cell.angle_gamma   90.00
#
_symmetry.space_group_name_H-M   'P 1'
#
loop_
_entity.id
_entity.type
_entity.pdbx_description
1 polymer ?
#
loop_
_entity_poly.entity_id
_entity_poly.type
_entity_poly.pdbx_seq_one_letter_code
_entity_poly.pdbx_strand_id
1 'polypeptide(L)'
;MELTMQESSNRPLRLLSLDGGGIRGISELVILEEIMHRVGRALNVSTPLPADFFDMICGTSTGGLIAILLGRLRLSVPEAIDKYRVLAKQVFSEKKRRGKDGMFKASKLEAVIKETIEWKLGKGHADDKMFMTDTETGTVLCKTFVCAVPARHINKQPRLFRTWSADKSPGYNCTIWEAARATSAAPTFFRRISIGDAGLQEEFIDAGIGCNNPVRYLVEEAAKEFGSDRTVGCIVSIGTGKPMVTGFKTPGLLQRVLPSDLIKVLASMATDSETEASTMKARFQNCSSLYHRLNVERGLEEVSLEEWKKLGEVKSHTMAYLNDSTVSRDIDVIVDALVGKSSQTFSLSQLDGAVAATIHTHSNFLYPSYQVINYVTRKDPIEKIYHQFQNPPDKAIPTVVVLLGMGGCGKTQLALECCRRGQNEKLFSAIFWLDANTPGSLAKSFIDIANKLSKPNLDIADEEGNVLFVLNSIEAWQTRWLFIFDNFDDPGSFGNIGIKRYFPRGGYGSILFTSRHAVAKNLGHCIEVTTMSDGEALQLLLKRSQAKQTDVNVHEGNKIVKRLGYHALAIDQAGAYILARDLDLDLYMIHYSERKEKVLKELPQIWDYRRRLKTDAEFETDLTVFTTWELSIGLISGSIEARQDKVHILTLAGFLDGKEVSDELFRCYSSKNINWLVSCVRDSVWDKYEGQDILKELQNLSLLQNLHIGKNETTFSMHPLIQDWVQLRINVEARQALTLEAVLVLSAFLEIQSIHNMTLKTKQKILSHIEVVLQNENKYTVFTDSFEETRVLDAAASFGLFLQSQGRYNMSKQMSQHALEGRTIVLGKEHPDTLSSMNNLASLLDSQGKYDEAEPIYRQTLLLSEKVLGKEHPDTLSSMNNLALLLNSQGKYDEAEPIYQQTLLLSEKVLGKEHPDTLSSMNNLALLLNSQGNMNNLAGLLQSQGKYDEAEPIYRQTLLLSEKVLGKEHPNTLSSMNNLAGLLDSQGKYDEAEPIYQQTLLLREK
;
A
#
# COMPACT_ATOMS: atom_id res chain seq x y z
N MET A 1 -27.76 -21.37 -35.85
CA MET A 1 -26.97 -22.53 -35.43
C MET A 1 -27.35 -22.77 -33.98
N GLU A 2 -28.23 -23.74 -33.72
CA GLU A 2 -28.62 -24.09 -32.35
C GLU A 2 -27.44 -24.82 -31.70
N LEU A 3 -26.77 -24.13 -30.78
CA LEU A 3 -25.70 -24.72 -29.97
C LEU A 3 -26.34 -25.57 -28.87
N THR A 4 -26.03 -26.87 -28.84
CA THR A 4 -26.51 -27.79 -27.79
C THR A 4 -25.96 -27.42 -26.41
N MET A 5 -26.75 -27.64 -25.34
CA MET A 5 -26.49 -27.22 -23.95
C MET A 5 -25.11 -27.61 -23.37
N GLN A 6 -24.43 -28.63 -23.92
CA GLN A 6 -23.08 -29.03 -23.49
C GLN A 6 -21.95 -28.15 -24.08
N GLU A 7 -22.19 -27.42 -25.18
CA GLU A 7 -21.18 -26.55 -25.80
C GLU A 7 -21.20 -25.12 -25.20
N SER A 8 -22.36 -24.63 -24.73
CA SER A 8 -22.47 -23.31 -24.10
C SER A 8 -21.78 -23.24 -22.72
N SER A 9 -21.73 -24.36 -21.99
CA SER A 9 -21.09 -24.44 -20.68
C SER A 9 -19.58 -24.60 -20.72
N ASN A 10 -18.92 -24.58 -21.89
CA ASN A 10 -17.46 -24.67 -22.01
C ASN A 10 -16.81 -23.52 -22.78
N ARG A 11 -17.59 -22.65 -23.45
CA ARG A 11 -17.05 -21.48 -24.16
C ARG A 11 -16.68 -20.34 -23.20
N PRO A 12 -15.62 -19.56 -23.48
CA PRO A 12 -15.29 -18.36 -22.71
C PRO A 12 -16.40 -17.31 -22.80
N LEU A 13 -16.70 -16.67 -21.67
CA LEU A 13 -17.70 -15.61 -21.57
C LEU A 13 -17.29 -14.38 -22.37
N ARG A 14 -18.28 -13.71 -22.94
CA ARG A 14 -18.13 -12.45 -23.67
C ARG A 14 -19.06 -11.42 -23.05
N LEU A 15 -18.48 -10.31 -22.61
CA LEU A 15 -19.18 -9.31 -21.80
C LEU A 15 -19.25 -7.97 -22.55
N LEU A 16 -20.40 -7.30 -22.50
CA LEU A 16 -20.62 -5.98 -23.10
C LEU A 16 -21.10 -4.96 -22.06
N SER A 17 -20.40 -3.83 -21.97
CA SER A 17 -20.74 -2.67 -21.15
C SER A 17 -21.02 -1.44 -22.03
N LEU A 18 -22.11 -0.74 -21.74
CA LEU A 18 -22.56 0.46 -22.46
C LEU A 18 -22.68 1.65 -21.50
N ASP A 19 -22.09 2.78 -21.88
CA ASP A 19 -21.99 3.99 -21.07
C ASP A 19 -23.28 4.84 -21.13
N GLY A 20 -23.47 5.68 -20.12
CA GLY A 20 -24.47 6.75 -20.19
C GLY A 20 -24.02 7.93 -21.03
N GLY A 21 -24.91 8.53 -21.83
CA GLY A 21 -24.52 9.65 -22.68
C GLY A 21 -25.60 10.41 -23.43
N GLY A 22 -26.87 10.29 -23.03
CA GLY A 22 -27.96 10.95 -23.74
C GLY A 22 -27.99 10.53 -25.21
N ILE A 23 -28.42 11.42 -26.12
CA ILE A 23 -28.51 11.15 -27.56
C ILE A 23 -27.20 10.66 -28.20
N ARG A 24 -26.04 10.85 -27.56
CA ARG A 24 -24.75 10.33 -28.03
C ARG A 24 -24.63 8.81 -27.90
N GLY A 25 -25.54 8.14 -27.19
CA GLY A 25 -25.67 6.67 -27.21
C GLY A 25 -25.85 6.06 -28.60
N ILE A 26 -26.25 6.87 -29.59
CA ILE A 26 -26.24 6.43 -31.00
C ILE A 26 -24.84 6.05 -31.49
N SER A 27 -23.78 6.64 -30.92
CA SER A 27 -22.39 6.27 -31.22
C SER A 27 -22.12 4.82 -30.85
N GLU A 28 -22.62 4.36 -29.69
CA GLU A 28 -22.45 2.98 -29.23
C GLU A 28 -23.09 1.98 -30.20
N LEU A 29 -24.30 2.31 -30.65
CA LEU A 29 -25.03 1.49 -31.63
C LEU A 29 -24.34 1.46 -32.99
N VAL A 30 -23.72 2.56 -33.44
CA VAL A 30 -22.98 2.59 -34.72
C VAL A 30 -21.68 1.77 -34.61
N ILE A 31 -20.96 1.86 -33.48
CA ILE A 31 -19.79 1.00 -33.22
C ILE A 31 -20.20 -0.48 -33.20
N LEU A 32 -21.30 -0.79 -32.51
CA LEU A 32 -21.81 -2.17 -32.44
C LEU A 32 -22.34 -2.66 -33.78
N GLU A 33 -22.91 -1.79 -34.62
CA GLU A 33 -23.36 -2.12 -35.98
C GLU A 33 -22.18 -2.61 -36.82
N GLU A 34 -21.02 -1.96 -36.72
CA GLU A 34 -19.79 -2.38 -37.40
C GLU A 34 -19.25 -3.72 -36.88
N ILE A 35 -19.19 -3.90 -35.54
CA ILE A 35 -18.77 -5.18 -34.93
C ILE A 35 -19.68 -6.32 -35.42
N MET A 36 -21.00 -6.14 -35.32
CA MET A 36 -21.97 -7.16 -35.69
C MET A 36 -22.02 -7.40 -37.21
N HIS A 37 -21.76 -6.38 -38.03
CA HIS A 37 -21.60 -6.55 -39.47
C HIS A 37 -20.43 -7.50 -39.80
N ARG A 38 -19.27 -7.30 -39.16
CA ARG A 38 -18.09 -8.17 -39.34
C ARG A 38 -18.31 -9.58 -38.81
N VAL A 39 -18.96 -9.73 -37.65
CA VAL A 39 -19.39 -11.03 -37.12
C VAL A 39 -20.31 -11.75 -38.11
N GLY A 40 -21.29 -11.03 -38.67
CA GLY A 40 -22.21 -11.56 -39.68
C GLY A 40 -21.50 -12.05 -40.94
N ARG A 41 -20.50 -11.30 -41.44
CA ARG A 41 -19.67 -11.74 -42.57
C ARG A 41 -18.81 -12.95 -42.23
N ALA A 42 -18.21 -12.97 -41.05
CA ALA A 42 -17.34 -14.07 -40.61
C ALA A 42 -18.10 -15.40 -40.43
N LEU A 43 -19.38 -15.33 -40.06
CA LEU A 43 -20.23 -16.51 -39.81
C LEU A 43 -21.30 -16.75 -40.88
N ASN A 44 -21.33 -15.92 -41.93
CA ASN A 44 -22.35 -15.94 -42.98
C ASN A 44 -23.79 -15.82 -42.45
N VAL A 45 -23.99 -14.95 -41.45
CA VAL A 45 -25.29 -14.61 -40.85
C VAL A 45 -25.67 -13.19 -41.26
N SER A 46 -26.86 -13.03 -41.87
CA SER A 46 -27.27 -11.74 -42.42
C SER A 46 -27.55 -10.66 -41.37
N THR A 47 -28.05 -11.04 -40.20
CA THR A 47 -28.46 -10.10 -39.15
C THR A 47 -28.23 -10.71 -37.77
N PRO A 48 -26.97 -10.80 -37.31
CA PRO A 48 -26.65 -11.40 -36.02
C PRO A 48 -27.19 -10.53 -34.87
N LEU A 49 -27.81 -11.18 -33.86
CA LEU A 49 -28.35 -10.50 -32.69
C LEU A 49 -27.26 -10.42 -31.60
N PRO A 50 -26.97 -9.25 -31.00
CA PRO A 50 -25.95 -9.16 -29.94
C PRO A 50 -26.17 -10.13 -28.77
N ALA A 51 -27.42 -10.41 -28.40
CA ALA A 51 -27.80 -11.38 -27.36
C ALA A 51 -27.44 -12.85 -27.68
N ASP A 52 -26.99 -13.17 -28.89
CA ASP A 52 -26.48 -14.50 -29.23
C ASP A 52 -24.95 -14.61 -29.02
N PHE A 53 -24.27 -13.45 -29.01
CA PHE A 53 -22.81 -13.36 -29.02
C PHE A 53 -22.22 -12.89 -27.69
N PHE A 54 -22.98 -12.16 -26.88
CA PHE A 54 -22.60 -11.74 -25.54
C PHE A 54 -23.39 -12.53 -24.49
N ASP A 55 -22.68 -13.11 -23.53
CA ASP A 55 -23.29 -13.86 -22.43
C ASP A 55 -23.88 -12.93 -21.37
N MET A 56 -23.33 -11.71 -21.24
CA MET A 56 -23.88 -10.65 -20.39
C MET A 56 -23.76 -9.27 -21.02
N ILE A 57 -24.85 -8.49 -20.97
CA ILE A 57 -24.92 -7.11 -21.44
C ILE A 57 -25.38 -6.21 -20.30
N CYS A 58 -24.67 -5.11 -20.05
CA CYS A 58 -25.12 -4.10 -19.10
C CYS A 58 -25.04 -2.68 -19.63
N GLY A 59 -25.75 -1.77 -18.98
CA GLY A 59 -25.64 -0.36 -19.28
C GLY A 59 -26.19 0.58 -18.21
N THR A 60 -25.74 1.83 -18.28
CA THR A 60 -26.22 2.95 -17.46
C THR A 60 -26.88 4.02 -18.33
N SER A 61 -27.88 4.74 -17.83
CA SER A 61 -28.56 5.81 -18.58
C SER A 61 -29.07 5.33 -19.94
N THR A 62 -28.76 6.05 -21.01
CA THR A 62 -29.07 5.64 -22.39
C THR A 62 -28.40 4.33 -22.82
N GLY A 63 -27.18 4.03 -22.32
CA GLY A 63 -26.55 2.72 -22.50
C GLY A 63 -27.38 1.60 -21.85
N GLY A 64 -28.04 1.90 -20.72
CA GLY A 64 -29.00 1.01 -20.07
C GLY A 64 -30.25 0.74 -20.92
N LEU A 65 -30.79 1.76 -21.60
CA LEU A 65 -31.87 1.58 -22.58
C LEU A 65 -31.42 0.67 -23.72
N ILE A 66 -30.22 0.89 -24.25
CA ILE A 66 -29.66 0.09 -25.33
C ILE A 66 -29.44 -1.36 -24.87
N ALA A 67 -28.93 -1.58 -23.64
CA ALA A 67 -28.79 -2.90 -23.06
C ALA A 67 -30.14 -3.65 -22.99
N ILE A 68 -31.24 -2.97 -22.62
CA ILE A 68 -32.58 -3.55 -22.63
C ILE A 68 -33.05 -3.90 -24.05
N LEU A 69 -32.83 -3.00 -25.03
CA LEU A 69 -33.20 -3.27 -26.43
C LEU A 69 -32.45 -4.49 -26.97
N LEU A 70 -31.14 -4.56 -26.76
CA LEU A 70 -30.29 -5.60 -27.33
C LEU A 70 -30.38 -6.93 -26.60
N GLY A 71 -30.40 -6.90 -25.27
CA GLY A 71 -30.38 -8.10 -24.43
C GLY A 71 -31.77 -8.61 -24.06
N ARG A 72 -32.56 -7.80 -23.34
CA ARG A 72 -33.89 -8.21 -22.83
C ARG A 72 -34.96 -8.32 -23.92
N LEU A 73 -34.95 -7.42 -24.90
CA LEU A 73 -35.88 -7.45 -26.03
C LEU A 73 -35.29 -8.13 -27.28
N ARG A 74 -34.00 -8.50 -27.27
CA ARG A 74 -33.31 -9.21 -28.35
C ARG A 74 -33.47 -8.56 -29.73
N LEU A 75 -33.31 -7.24 -29.82
CA LEU A 75 -33.30 -6.52 -31.10
C LEU A 75 -31.96 -6.69 -31.81
N SER A 76 -32.00 -6.68 -33.14
CA SER A 76 -30.80 -6.45 -33.95
C SER A 76 -30.32 -5.01 -33.78
N VAL A 77 -29.04 -4.75 -34.06
CA VAL A 77 -28.47 -3.38 -33.95
C VAL A 77 -29.21 -2.37 -34.86
N PRO A 78 -29.57 -2.69 -36.12
CA PRO A 78 -30.34 -1.77 -36.96
C PRO A 78 -31.74 -1.44 -36.40
N GLU A 79 -32.43 -2.44 -35.82
CA GLU A 79 -33.72 -2.20 -35.15
C GLU A 79 -33.53 -1.31 -33.91
N ALA A 80 -32.48 -1.56 -33.12
CA ALA A 80 -32.16 -0.75 -31.96
C ALA A 80 -31.83 0.71 -32.34
N ILE A 81 -31.09 0.93 -33.43
CA ILE A 81 -30.83 2.26 -34.02
C ILE A 81 -32.14 2.97 -34.36
N ASP A 82 -33.07 2.28 -35.03
CA ASP A 82 -34.36 2.87 -35.39
C ASP A 82 -35.17 3.26 -34.15
N LYS A 83 -35.31 2.34 -33.18
CA LYS A 83 -36.04 2.60 -31.93
C LYS A 83 -35.41 3.69 -31.10
N TYR A 84 -34.08 3.70 -30.99
CA TYR A 84 -33.35 4.71 -30.27
C TYR A 84 -33.52 6.10 -30.90
N ARG A 85 -33.48 6.19 -32.24
CA ARG A 85 -33.75 7.44 -32.98
C ARG A 85 -35.17 7.96 -32.75
N VAL A 86 -36.16 7.08 -32.78
CA VAL A 86 -37.56 7.43 -32.49
C VAL A 86 -37.71 7.91 -31.06
N LEU A 87 -37.10 7.20 -30.10
CA LEU A 87 -37.10 7.57 -28.68
C LEU A 87 -36.46 8.93 -28.47
N ALA A 88 -35.24 9.15 -28.97
CA ALA A 88 -34.54 10.42 -28.86
C ALA A 88 -35.38 11.57 -29.43
N LYS A 89 -35.98 11.39 -30.60
CA LYS A 89 -36.83 12.41 -31.22
C LYS A 89 -38.07 12.72 -30.37
N GLN A 90 -38.82 11.71 -29.95
CA GLN A 90 -40.09 11.92 -29.24
C GLN A 90 -39.92 12.40 -27.80
N VAL A 91 -38.87 11.96 -27.11
CA VAL A 91 -38.61 12.28 -25.71
C VAL A 91 -37.98 13.67 -25.58
N PHE A 92 -37.02 14.00 -26.43
CA PHE A 92 -36.29 15.28 -26.34
C PHE A 92 -36.92 16.43 -27.17
N SER A 93 -38.03 16.19 -27.89
CA SER A 93 -38.75 17.27 -28.60
C SER A 93 -39.69 18.10 -27.72
N GLU A 94 -40.18 17.56 -26.61
CA GLU A 94 -41.18 18.21 -25.75
C GLU A 94 -40.62 18.67 -24.40
N LYS A 95 -40.05 19.89 -24.35
CA LYS A 95 -39.64 20.53 -23.08
C LYS A 95 -40.85 20.99 -22.26
N LYS A 96 -40.82 20.80 -20.94
CA LYS A 96 -41.86 21.33 -20.04
C LYS A 96 -41.82 22.86 -19.97
N ARG A 97 -42.98 23.52 -19.96
CA ARG A 97 -43.10 24.97 -19.68
C ARG A 97 -43.23 25.19 -18.18
N ARG A 98 -42.11 25.49 -17.49
CA ARG A 98 -41.97 25.84 -16.04
C ARG A 98 -42.64 24.87 -15.03
N GLY A 99 -41.83 24.23 -14.19
CA GLY A 99 -42.25 23.42 -13.04
C GLY A 99 -41.04 22.81 -12.31
N LYS A 100 -41.19 22.44 -11.03
CA LYS A 100 -40.07 22.15 -10.11
C LYS A 100 -39.29 20.83 -10.33
N ASP A 101 -39.75 19.90 -11.18
CA ASP A 101 -39.13 18.57 -11.34
C ASP A 101 -38.90 18.16 -12.82
N GLY A 102 -37.67 18.34 -13.33
CA GLY A 102 -37.14 17.77 -14.59
C GLY A 102 -37.56 18.46 -15.91
N MET A 103 -36.60 18.70 -16.82
CA MET A 103 -36.76 19.40 -18.10
C MET A 103 -37.74 18.73 -19.08
N PHE A 104 -37.83 17.40 -19.07
CA PHE A 104 -38.65 16.59 -19.98
C PHE A 104 -39.73 15.81 -19.23
N LYS A 105 -40.79 15.40 -19.95
CA LYS A 105 -41.90 14.62 -19.39
C LYS A 105 -41.49 13.15 -19.23
N ALA A 106 -41.30 12.70 -17.98
CA ALA A 106 -41.03 11.28 -17.68
C ALA A 106 -42.12 10.34 -18.20
N SER A 107 -43.39 10.77 -18.22
CA SER A 107 -44.50 10.01 -18.80
C SER A 107 -44.37 9.77 -20.30
N LYS A 108 -43.67 10.65 -21.04
CA LYS A 108 -43.44 10.47 -22.47
C LYS A 108 -42.34 9.43 -22.72
N LEU A 109 -41.26 9.46 -21.93
CA LEU A 109 -40.23 8.41 -21.95
C LEU A 109 -40.85 7.04 -21.63
N GLU A 110 -41.67 6.95 -20.58
CA GLU A 110 -42.43 5.74 -20.24
C GLU A 110 -43.29 5.24 -21.41
N ALA A 111 -44.10 6.12 -22.00
CA ALA A 111 -44.99 5.74 -23.11
C ALA A 111 -44.21 5.18 -24.30
N VAL A 112 -43.10 5.80 -24.69
CA VAL A 112 -42.29 5.33 -25.83
C VAL A 112 -41.60 4.00 -25.54
N ILE A 113 -41.16 3.78 -24.29
CA ILE A 113 -40.60 2.48 -23.88
C ILE A 113 -41.69 1.40 -23.93
N LYS A 114 -42.89 1.68 -23.41
CA LYS A 114 -44.05 0.75 -23.47
C LYS A 114 -44.44 0.42 -24.91
N GLU A 115 -44.52 1.42 -25.79
CA GLU A 115 -44.77 1.22 -27.22
C GLU A 115 -43.70 0.32 -27.88
N THR A 116 -42.43 0.47 -27.47
CA THR A 116 -41.33 -0.35 -27.99
C THR A 116 -41.42 -1.79 -27.50
N ILE A 117 -41.78 -1.99 -26.23
CA ILE A 117 -42.02 -3.32 -25.66
C ILE A 117 -43.18 -4.00 -26.37
N GLU A 118 -44.32 -3.32 -26.53
CA GLU A 118 -45.49 -3.88 -27.23
C GLU A 118 -45.24 -4.15 -28.71
N TRP A 119 -44.42 -3.33 -29.37
CA TRP A 119 -44.01 -3.58 -30.74
C TRP A 119 -43.20 -4.88 -30.87
N LYS A 120 -42.38 -5.23 -29.88
CA LYS A 120 -41.53 -6.43 -29.92
C LYS A 120 -42.20 -7.67 -29.35
N LEU A 121 -42.90 -7.55 -28.23
CA LEU A 121 -43.50 -8.67 -27.49
C LEU A 121 -45.00 -8.87 -27.81
N GLY A 122 -45.67 -7.89 -28.41
CA GLY A 122 -47.09 -7.91 -28.73
C GLY A 122 -47.90 -6.94 -27.86
N LYS A 123 -49.13 -6.60 -28.29
CA LYS A 123 -50.03 -5.74 -27.52
C LYS A 123 -50.38 -6.35 -26.16
N GLY A 124 -50.41 -5.54 -25.11
CA GLY A 124 -50.71 -5.98 -23.74
C GLY A 124 -49.49 -6.40 -22.92
N HIS A 125 -48.30 -6.45 -23.54
CA HIS A 125 -47.03 -6.78 -22.87
C HIS A 125 -46.31 -5.55 -22.29
N ALA A 126 -46.96 -4.39 -22.26
CA ALA A 126 -46.34 -3.13 -21.81
C ALA A 126 -45.78 -3.21 -20.38
N ASP A 127 -46.40 -4.00 -19.50
CA ASP A 127 -46.01 -4.16 -18.09
C ASP A 127 -45.31 -5.50 -17.80
N ASP A 128 -44.77 -6.15 -18.83
CA ASP A 128 -43.97 -7.36 -18.68
C ASP A 128 -42.77 -7.12 -17.74
N LYS A 129 -42.46 -8.16 -16.95
CA LYS A 129 -41.39 -8.11 -15.94
C LYS A 129 -40.00 -8.13 -16.57
N MET A 130 -39.08 -7.44 -15.90
CA MET A 130 -37.66 -7.42 -16.27
C MET A 130 -37.07 -8.84 -16.17
N PHE A 131 -37.44 -9.59 -15.12
CA PHE A 131 -37.10 -11.00 -14.99
C PHE A 131 -37.64 -11.82 -16.16
N MET A 132 -36.77 -12.65 -16.71
CA MET A 132 -37.11 -13.65 -17.70
C MET A 132 -37.28 -14.99 -16.98
N THR A 133 -38.47 -15.59 -17.12
CA THR A 133 -38.73 -16.96 -16.68
C THR A 133 -38.85 -17.80 -17.95
N ASP A 134 -37.76 -18.44 -18.36
CA ASP A 134 -37.81 -19.32 -19.53
C ASP A 134 -38.49 -20.64 -19.11
N THR A 135 -39.78 -20.75 -19.43
CA THR A 135 -40.67 -21.81 -18.94
C THR A 135 -40.63 -23.09 -19.80
N GLU A 136 -39.81 -23.14 -20.85
CA GLU A 136 -39.70 -24.34 -21.69
C GLU A 136 -38.25 -24.85 -21.91
N THR A 137 -37.20 -24.06 -21.60
CA THR A 137 -35.80 -24.51 -21.77
C THR A 137 -34.85 -24.21 -20.60
N GLY A 138 -35.27 -23.44 -19.59
CA GLY A 138 -34.52 -23.26 -18.35
C GLY A 138 -33.21 -22.45 -18.40
N THR A 139 -32.85 -21.82 -19.53
CA THR A 139 -31.62 -21.00 -19.62
C THR A 139 -31.83 -19.68 -20.38
N VAL A 140 -31.65 -18.55 -19.68
CA VAL A 140 -31.57 -17.21 -20.29
C VAL A 140 -30.28 -17.12 -21.12
N LEU A 141 -30.40 -17.07 -22.45
CA LEU A 141 -29.26 -17.10 -23.38
C LEU A 141 -28.27 -15.93 -23.22
N CYS A 142 -28.77 -14.75 -22.82
CA CYS A 142 -27.97 -13.55 -22.55
C CYS A 142 -28.52 -12.85 -21.32
N LYS A 143 -27.70 -12.73 -20.27
CA LYS A 143 -28.09 -12.06 -19.04
C LYS A 143 -27.94 -10.56 -19.20
N THR A 144 -28.99 -9.81 -18.93
CA THR A 144 -28.98 -8.33 -19.02
C THR A 144 -29.25 -7.69 -17.68
N PHE A 145 -28.52 -6.62 -17.35
CA PHE A 145 -28.84 -5.77 -16.22
C PHE A 145 -28.60 -4.28 -16.51
N VAL A 146 -29.30 -3.41 -15.78
CA VAL A 146 -29.09 -1.96 -15.86
C VAL A 146 -28.88 -1.35 -14.48
N CYS A 147 -28.11 -0.27 -14.43
CA CYS A 147 -27.75 0.42 -13.18
C CYS A 147 -28.68 1.60 -12.91
N ALA A 148 -29.18 1.75 -11.68
CA ALA A 148 -29.75 3.00 -11.18
C ALA A 148 -29.34 3.20 -9.71
N VAL A 149 -29.30 4.45 -9.24
CA VAL A 149 -28.85 4.78 -7.89
C VAL A 149 -30.06 5.18 -7.02
N PRO A 150 -30.16 4.70 -5.77
CA PRO A 150 -31.17 5.18 -4.85
C PRO A 150 -31.03 6.69 -4.58
N ALA A 151 -32.11 7.44 -4.75
CA ALA A 151 -32.13 8.89 -4.66
C ALA A 151 -31.70 9.44 -3.28
N ARG A 152 -31.76 8.62 -2.22
CA ARG A 152 -31.34 8.97 -0.84
C ARG A 152 -29.93 8.50 -0.49
N HIS A 153 -29.28 7.73 -1.37
CA HIS A 153 -27.97 7.11 -1.12
C HIS A 153 -27.07 7.20 -2.37
N ILE A 154 -26.87 8.42 -2.85
CA ILE A 154 -26.18 8.69 -4.13
C ILE A 154 -24.72 8.20 -4.12
N ASN A 155 -24.06 8.20 -2.95
CA ASN A 155 -22.66 7.80 -2.79
C ASN A 155 -22.46 6.30 -2.44
N LYS A 156 -23.47 5.45 -2.67
CA LYS A 156 -23.40 4.00 -2.41
C LYS A 156 -23.50 3.20 -3.71
N GLN A 157 -23.22 1.90 -3.64
CA GLN A 157 -23.33 1.00 -4.79
C GLN A 157 -24.71 1.10 -5.48
N PRO A 158 -24.76 1.11 -6.83
CA PRO A 158 -26.00 1.17 -7.59
C PRO A 158 -26.84 -0.08 -7.35
N ARG A 159 -28.15 0.06 -7.56
CA ARG A 159 -29.05 -1.09 -7.68
C ARG A 159 -29.04 -1.58 -9.12
N LEU A 160 -28.93 -2.90 -9.26
CA LEU A 160 -28.89 -3.57 -10.56
C LEU A 160 -30.27 -4.19 -10.82
N PHE A 161 -30.94 -3.74 -11.88
CA PHE A 161 -32.19 -4.31 -12.36
C PHE A 161 -31.88 -5.39 -13.39
N ARG A 162 -32.05 -6.65 -13.00
CA ARG A 162 -31.57 -7.83 -13.71
C ARG A 162 -32.69 -8.56 -14.42
N THR A 163 -32.33 -9.30 -15.47
CA THR A 163 -33.22 -10.23 -16.18
C THR A 163 -33.29 -11.62 -15.53
N TRP A 164 -32.51 -11.86 -14.48
CA TRP A 164 -32.51 -13.09 -13.70
C TRP A 164 -32.59 -12.74 -12.20
N SER A 165 -33.03 -13.70 -11.40
CA SER A 165 -32.98 -13.58 -9.93
C SER A 165 -31.62 -14.09 -9.44
N ALA A 166 -30.87 -13.23 -8.74
CA ALA A 166 -29.57 -13.60 -8.17
C ALA A 166 -29.74 -14.31 -6.83
N ASP A 167 -28.84 -15.26 -6.52
CA ASP A 167 -28.88 -16.06 -5.29
C ASP A 167 -28.79 -15.22 -4.01
N LYS A 168 -27.98 -14.17 -4.06
CA LYS A 168 -27.81 -13.20 -2.97
C LYS A 168 -28.40 -11.87 -3.42
N SER A 169 -29.48 -11.44 -2.77
CA SER A 169 -30.30 -10.27 -3.14
C SER A 169 -31.05 -10.50 -4.45
N PRO A 170 -32.28 -11.05 -4.41
CA PRO A 170 -33.03 -11.49 -5.60
C PRO A 170 -33.33 -10.38 -6.62
N GLY A 171 -33.11 -9.10 -6.27
CA GLY A 171 -33.32 -7.94 -7.11
C GLY A 171 -34.75 -7.41 -7.04
N TYR A 172 -35.00 -6.27 -7.69
CA TYR A 172 -36.33 -5.68 -7.78
C TYR A 172 -37.16 -6.39 -8.86
N ASN A 173 -38.34 -6.89 -8.49
CA ASN A 173 -39.31 -7.45 -9.45
C ASN A 173 -40.08 -6.35 -10.19
N CYS A 174 -39.35 -5.51 -10.92
CA CYS A 174 -39.91 -4.39 -11.68
C CYS A 174 -40.29 -4.79 -13.10
N THR A 175 -41.06 -3.95 -13.77
CA THR A 175 -41.33 -4.07 -15.21
C THR A 175 -40.11 -3.64 -16.03
N ILE A 176 -40.07 -4.05 -17.30
CA ILE A 176 -39.01 -3.63 -18.24
C ILE A 176 -38.97 -2.09 -18.32
N TRP A 177 -40.14 -1.44 -18.40
CA TRP A 177 -40.21 0.02 -18.52
C TRP A 177 -39.81 0.74 -17.24
N GLU A 178 -40.03 0.15 -16.05
CA GLU A 178 -39.58 0.70 -14.78
C GLU A 178 -38.04 0.69 -14.70
N ALA A 179 -37.40 -0.42 -15.07
CA ALA A 179 -35.94 -0.53 -15.13
C ALA A 179 -35.35 0.49 -16.12
N ALA A 180 -35.92 0.57 -17.32
CA ALA A 180 -35.53 1.54 -18.35
C ALA A 180 -35.68 3.00 -17.88
N ARG A 181 -36.78 3.31 -17.17
CA ARG A 181 -37.01 4.66 -16.66
C ARG A 181 -36.14 4.97 -15.44
N ALA A 182 -35.80 4.00 -14.61
CA ALA A 182 -34.86 4.16 -13.49
C ALA A 182 -33.46 4.49 -13.98
N THR A 183 -32.93 3.69 -14.90
CA THR A 183 -31.56 3.89 -15.39
C THR A 183 -31.40 5.21 -16.12
N SER A 184 -32.43 5.73 -16.81
CA SER A 184 -32.39 7.00 -17.56
C SER A 184 -32.97 8.22 -16.81
N ALA A 185 -33.26 8.12 -15.51
CA ALA A 185 -33.85 9.20 -14.72
C ALA A 185 -32.82 10.28 -14.33
N ALA A 186 -32.14 10.88 -15.31
CA ALA A 186 -31.04 11.81 -15.07
C ALA A 186 -31.52 13.04 -14.29
N PRO A 187 -30.85 13.39 -13.17
CA PRO A 187 -31.16 14.62 -12.45
C PRO A 187 -31.14 15.82 -13.39
N THR A 188 -32.04 16.78 -13.19
CA THR A 188 -32.36 17.91 -14.09
C THR A 188 -33.15 17.58 -15.37
N PHE A 189 -33.04 16.38 -15.94
CA PHE A 189 -33.77 15.99 -17.16
C PHE A 189 -35.11 15.33 -16.89
N PHE A 190 -35.14 14.34 -16.00
CA PHE A 190 -36.32 13.54 -15.70
C PHE A 190 -36.58 13.48 -14.19
N ARG A 191 -37.84 13.21 -13.83
CA ARG A 191 -38.23 13.00 -12.43
C ARG A 191 -37.85 11.58 -12.01
N ARG A 192 -37.34 11.44 -10.78
CA ARG A 192 -37.05 10.15 -10.13
C ARG A 192 -38.24 9.19 -10.17
N ILE A 193 -37.95 7.89 -10.15
CA ILE A 193 -38.96 6.82 -10.15
C ILE A 193 -39.02 6.15 -8.79
N SER A 194 -40.22 5.80 -8.34
CA SER A 194 -40.43 4.96 -7.17
C SER A 194 -40.70 3.54 -7.65
N ILE A 195 -39.87 2.57 -7.24
CA ILE A 195 -40.02 1.14 -7.59
C ILE A 195 -40.10 0.33 -6.29
N GLY A 196 -41.02 -0.62 -6.23
CA GLY A 196 -41.24 -1.49 -5.08
C GLY A 196 -42.72 -1.63 -4.73
N ASP A 197 -43.01 -2.47 -3.75
CA ASP A 197 -44.38 -2.72 -3.29
C ASP A 197 -44.96 -1.48 -2.59
N ALA A 198 -46.29 -1.36 -2.61
CA ALA A 198 -46.99 -0.23 -1.99
C ALA A 198 -46.60 -0.09 -0.50
N GLY A 199 -46.06 1.08 -0.14
CA GLY A 199 -45.57 1.36 1.23
C GLY A 199 -44.11 1.00 1.49
N LEU A 200 -43.44 0.31 0.56
CA LEU A 200 -42.01 -0.07 0.62
C LEU A 200 -41.22 0.41 -0.61
N GLN A 201 -41.72 1.43 -1.32
CA GLN A 201 -41.09 1.93 -2.53
C GLN A 201 -39.75 2.63 -2.25
N GLU A 202 -38.72 2.29 -3.02
CA GLU A 202 -37.44 3.03 -3.07
C GLU A 202 -37.45 3.99 -4.27
N GLU A 203 -36.95 5.21 -4.08
CA GLU A 203 -36.83 6.20 -5.16
C GLU A 203 -35.46 6.05 -5.87
N PHE A 204 -35.44 6.09 -7.20
CA PHE A 204 -34.27 5.91 -8.05
C PHE A 204 -34.03 7.07 -9.01
N ILE A 205 -32.76 7.36 -9.24
CA ILE A 205 -32.24 8.28 -10.24
C ILE A 205 -31.22 7.56 -11.14
N ASP A 206 -30.86 8.21 -12.26
CA ASP A 206 -29.83 7.72 -13.17
C ASP A 206 -28.50 7.48 -12.44
N ALA A 207 -27.86 6.35 -12.78
CA ALA A 207 -26.56 5.97 -12.26
C ALA A 207 -25.38 6.65 -12.98
N GLY A 208 -25.63 7.50 -13.98
CA GLY A 208 -24.60 8.26 -14.67
C GLY A 208 -23.76 9.13 -13.71
N ILE A 209 -24.31 9.48 -12.55
CA ILE A 209 -23.55 10.08 -11.46
C ILE A 209 -23.00 8.93 -10.59
N GLY A 210 -21.69 8.62 -10.75
CA GLY A 210 -20.96 7.63 -9.95
C GLY A 210 -20.94 6.19 -10.47
N CYS A 211 -21.53 5.92 -11.64
CA CYS A 211 -21.51 4.63 -12.35
C CYS A 211 -21.89 4.81 -13.84
N ASN A 212 -21.34 5.82 -14.51
CA ASN A 212 -21.65 6.07 -15.93
C ASN A 212 -21.10 4.97 -16.85
N ASN A 213 -19.91 4.43 -16.53
CA ASN A 213 -19.35 3.24 -17.17
C ASN A 213 -19.51 2.02 -16.24
N PRO A 214 -20.50 1.14 -16.46
CA PRO A 214 -20.82 0.05 -15.54
C PRO A 214 -19.91 -1.18 -15.66
N VAL A 215 -18.80 -1.11 -16.41
CA VAL A 215 -17.97 -2.28 -16.74
C VAL A 215 -17.38 -2.98 -15.50
N ARG A 216 -17.13 -2.26 -14.41
CA ARG A 216 -16.69 -2.89 -13.16
C ARG A 216 -17.77 -3.82 -12.61
N TYR A 217 -19.00 -3.33 -12.54
CA TYR A 217 -20.15 -4.10 -12.08
C TYR A 217 -20.47 -5.27 -13.02
N LEU A 218 -20.19 -5.13 -14.32
CA LEU A 218 -20.33 -6.23 -15.29
C LEU A 218 -19.44 -7.41 -14.92
N VAL A 219 -18.18 -7.16 -14.61
CA VAL A 219 -17.22 -8.22 -14.24
C VAL A 219 -17.58 -8.83 -12.89
N GLU A 220 -17.94 -8.01 -11.91
CA GLU A 220 -18.36 -8.48 -10.57
C GLU A 220 -19.63 -9.34 -10.63
N GLU A 221 -20.62 -8.94 -11.43
CA GLU A 221 -21.85 -9.71 -11.58
C GLU A 221 -21.64 -10.98 -12.41
N ALA A 222 -20.76 -10.95 -13.42
CA ALA A 222 -20.39 -12.16 -14.13
C ALA A 222 -19.73 -13.19 -13.18
N ALA A 223 -18.85 -12.74 -12.28
CA ALA A 223 -18.20 -13.62 -11.29
C ALA A 223 -19.21 -14.25 -10.32
N LYS A 224 -20.17 -13.46 -9.82
CA LYS A 224 -21.22 -13.95 -8.93
C LYS A 224 -22.15 -14.95 -9.63
N GLU A 225 -22.47 -14.71 -10.89
CA GLU A 225 -23.51 -15.44 -11.60
C GLU A 225 -23.01 -16.70 -12.31
N PHE A 226 -21.85 -16.63 -12.96
CA PHE A 226 -21.30 -17.76 -13.71
C PHE A 226 -20.24 -18.55 -12.93
N GLY A 227 -19.87 -18.07 -11.74
CA GLY A 227 -18.84 -18.65 -10.88
C GLY A 227 -17.43 -18.15 -11.24
N SER A 228 -16.59 -18.01 -10.22
CA SER A 228 -15.26 -17.41 -10.36
C SER A 228 -14.32 -18.22 -11.26
N ASP A 229 -14.50 -19.53 -11.43
CA ASP A 229 -13.64 -20.35 -12.29
C ASP A 229 -13.97 -20.23 -13.79
N ARG A 230 -15.05 -19.53 -14.14
CA ARG A 230 -15.47 -19.38 -15.51
C ARG A 230 -14.51 -18.50 -16.30
N THR A 231 -14.09 -18.95 -17.48
CA THR A 231 -13.19 -18.16 -18.34
C THR A 231 -13.94 -17.08 -19.12
N VAL A 232 -13.29 -15.94 -19.35
CA VAL A 232 -13.72 -14.80 -20.17
C VAL A 232 -12.78 -14.68 -21.37
N GLY A 233 -13.37 -14.53 -22.56
CA GLY A 233 -12.63 -14.34 -23.81
C GLY A 233 -12.57 -12.90 -24.29
N CYS A 234 -13.52 -12.04 -23.89
CA CYS A 234 -13.53 -10.63 -24.26
C CYS A 234 -14.48 -9.82 -23.36
N ILE A 235 -14.06 -8.59 -23.04
CA ILE A 235 -14.83 -7.55 -22.35
C ILE A 235 -14.82 -6.31 -23.25
N VAL A 236 -15.98 -5.96 -23.80
CA VAL A 236 -16.14 -4.79 -24.66
C VAL A 236 -16.84 -3.70 -23.86
N SER A 237 -16.19 -2.55 -23.68
CA SER A 237 -16.77 -1.34 -23.08
C SER A 237 -16.86 -0.27 -24.16
N ILE A 238 -18.08 0.19 -24.46
CA ILE A 238 -18.33 1.19 -25.50
C ILE A 238 -18.77 2.49 -24.84
N GLY A 239 -18.09 3.58 -25.17
CA GLY A 239 -18.37 4.92 -24.67
C GLY A 239 -19.24 5.76 -25.63
N THR A 240 -19.80 6.84 -25.10
CA THR A 240 -20.68 7.76 -25.83
C THR A 240 -19.97 9.02 -26.37
N GLY A 241 -18.63 9.04 -26.34
CA GLY A 241 -17.80 10.16 -26.77
C GLY A 241 -17.51 11.20 -25.68
N LYS A 242 -16.37 11.87 -25.79
CA LYS A 242 -15.95 12.89 -24.81
C LYS A 242 -16.70 14.22 -25.03
N PRO A 243 -17.41 14.76 -24.03
CA PRO A 243 -17.89 16.15 -24.08
C PRO A 243 -16.72 17.14 -23.92
N MET A 244 -16.80 18.32 -24.54
CA MET A 244 -15.92 19.45 -24.21
C MET A 244 -16.37 20.01 -22.86
N VAL A 245 -15.44 20.13 -21.92
CA VAL A 245 -15.63 20.99 -20.73
C VAL A 245 -14.99 22.36 -20.97
N THR A 246 -13.96 22.44 -21.83
CA THR A 246 -13.21 23.66 -22.19
C THR A 246 -13.85 24.41 -23.36
N GLY A 247 -15.04 25.01 -23.18
CA GLY A 247 -15.66 25.69 -24.33
C GLY A 247 -17.03 26.33 -24.16
N PHE A 248 -17.60 26.44 -22.96
CA PHE A 248 -18.81 27.25 -22.81
C PHE A 248 -18.46 28.75 -22.82
N LYS A 249 -18.36 29.33 -24.03
CA LYS A 249 -18.31 30.80 -24.18
C LYS A 249 -19.49 31.42 -23.44
N THR A 250 -19.24 32.52 -22.74
CA THR A 250 -20.28 33.41 -22.22
C THR A 250 -21.25 33.74 -23.37
N PRO A 251 -22.55 33.41 -23.26
CA PRO A 251 -23.46 33.61 -24.38
C PRO A 251 -23.68 35.10 -24.62
N GLY A 252 -23.54 35.54 -25.88
CA GLY A 252 -24.09 36.81 -26.33
C GLY A 252 -25.61 36.83 -26.17
N LEU A 253 -26.20 38.03 -26.08
CA LEU A 253 -27.56 38.35 -25.60
C LEU A 253 -28.76 37.52 -26.12
N LEU A 254 -28.61 36.54 -27.03
CA LEU A 254 -29.71 35.81 -27.68
C LEU A 254 -29.54 34.29 -27.87
N GLN A 255 -28.63 33.60 -27.16
CA GLN A 255 -28.56 32.12 -27.17
C GLN A 255 -29.04 31.48 -25.86
N ARG A 256 -29.83 30.40 -25.98
CA ARG A 256 -30.53 29.72 -24.88
C ARG A 256 -29.55 29.14 -23.85
N VAL A 257 -29.70 29.59 -22.61
CA VAL A 257 -28.92 29.25 -21.41
C VAL A 257 -29.04 27.76 -21.05
N LEU A 258 -27.91 27.05 -20.98
CA LEU A 258 -27.80 25.76 -20.28
C LEU A 258 -27.59 26.04 -18.78
N PRO A 259 -28.32 25.40 -17.85
CA PRO A 259 -28.11 25.56 -16.41
C PRO A 259 -26.72 25.04 -15.99
N SER A 260 -26.04 25.74 -15.08
CA SER A 260 -24.73 25.34 -14.51
C SER A 260 -24.74 23.92 -13.94
N ASP A 261 -25.86 23.50 -13.36
CA ASP A 261 -26.04 22.16 -12.77
C ASP A 261 -25.97 21.05 -13.82
N LEU A 262 -26.40 21.32 -15.06
CA LEU A 262 -26.34 20.36 -16.15
C LEU A 262 -24.91 20.17 -16.68
N ILE A 263 -24.12 21.25 -16.71
CA ILE A 263 -22.69 21.19 -17.09
C ILE A 263 -21.90 20.36 -16.06
N LYS A 264 -22.19 20.53 -14.75
CA LYS A 264 -21.61 19.74 -13.67
C LYS A 264 -21.91 18.24 -13.80
N VAL A 265 -23.17 17.89 -14.05
CA VAL A 265 -23.59 16.49 -14.25
C VAL A 265 -22.90 15.89 -15.48
N LEU A 266 -22.83 16.65 -16.57
CA LEU A 266 -22.16 16.24 -17.80
C LEU A 266 -20.66 15.99 -17.63
N ALA A 267 -19.97 16.89 -16.91
CA ALA A 267 -18.56 16.74 -16.60
C ALA A 267 -18.33 15.53 -15.66
N SER A 268 -19.14 15.38 -14.62
CA SER A 268 -19.06 14.23 -13.70
C SER A 268 -19.24 12.89 -14.41
N MET A 269 -20.25 12.77 -15.29
CA MET A 269 -20.48 11.55 -16.09
C MET A 269 -19.30 11.22 -17.00
N ALA A 270 -18.68 12.24 -17.61
CA ALA A 270 -17.52 12.06 -18.49
C ALA A 270 -16.27 11.64 -17.72
N THR A 271 -15.98 12.32 -16.60
CA THR A 271 -14.83 12.00 -15.73
C THR A 271 -14.95 10.60 -15.15
N ASP A 272 -16.14 10.21 -14.66
CA ASP A 272 -16.42 8.86 -14.15
C ASP A 272 -16.16 7.82 -15.26
N SER A 273 -16.71 8.01 -16.46
CA SER A 273 -16.53 7.04 -17.56
C SER A 273 -15.06 6.77 -17.89
N GLU A 274 -14.24 7.81 -17.92
CA GLU A 274 -12.82 7.73 -18.27
C GLU A 274 -11.96 7.25 -17.10
N THR A 275 -12.34 7.58 -15.86
CA THR A 275 -11.70 7.06 -14.64
C THR A 275 -11.88 5.55 -14.55
N GLU A 276 -13.10 5.07 -14.71
CA GLU A 276 -13.45 3.65 -14.71
C GLU A 276 -12.77 2.93 -15.89
N ALA A 277 -12.80 3.51 -17.09
CA ALA A 277 -12.15 2.92 -18.26
C ALA A 277 -10.64 2.83 -18.09
N SER A 278 -9.99 3.86 -17.50
CA SER A 278 -8.55 3.87 -17.22
C SER A 278 -8.20 2.86 -16.13
N THR A 279 -9.01 2.78 -15.08
CA THR A 279 -8.87 1.79 -14.00
C THR A 279 -8.94 0.37 -14.56
N MET A 280 -9.89 0.10 -15.45
CA MET A 280 -10.04 -1.22 -16.08
C MET A 280 -8.94 -1.51 -17.10
N LYS A 281 -8.50 -0.50 -17.86
CA LYS A 281 -7.34 -0.63 -18.75
C LYS A 281 -6.06 -0.94 -17.97
N ALA A 282 -5.86 -0.31 -16.81
CA ALA A 282 -4.76 -0.60 -15.90
C ALA A 282 -4.90 -2.00 -15.28
N ARG A 283 -6.12 -2.39 -14.87
CA ARG A 283 -6.45 -3.73 -14.34
C ARG A 283 -6.11 -4.82 -15.36
N PHE A 284 -6.40 -4.62 -16.65
CA PHE A 284 -6.20 -5.62 -17.70
C PHE A 284 -4.99 -5.36 -18.60
N GLN A 285 -4.04 -4.50 -18.19
CA GLN A 285 -2.89 -4.12 -19.03
C GLN A 285 -2.03 -5.32 -19.47
N ASN A 286 -2.06 -6.42 -18.72
CA ASN A 286 -1.31 -7.65 -19.00
C ASN A 286 -2.12 -8.67 -19.83
N CYS A 287 -3.38 -8.35 -20.12
CA CYS A 287 -4.32 -9.12 -20.91
C CYS A 287 -4.83 -8.22 -22.05
N SER A 288 -3.92 -7.73 -22.89
CA SER A 288 -4.22 -6.70 -23.90
C SER A 288 -5.29 -7.10 -24.94
N SER A 289 -5.59 -8.40 -25.06
CA SER A 289 -6.63 -8.99 -25.89
C SER A 289 -7.97 -9.22 -25.17
N LEU A 290 -8.06 -8.92 -23.87
CA LEU A 290 -9.24 -9.21 -23.05
C LEU A 290 -10.17 -8.01 -22.92
N TYR A 291 -9.65 -6.81 -22.66
CA TYR A 291 -10.47 -5.61 -22.42
C TYR A 291 -10.28 -4.57 -23.51
N HIS A 292 -11.39 -4.22 -24.17
CA HIS A 292 -11.42 -3.28 -25.28
C HIS A 292 -12.33 -2.11 -24.93
N ARG A 293 -11.76 -0.90 -24.96
CA ARG A 293 -12.48 0.35 -24.74
C ARG A 293 -12.62 1.09 -26.07
N LEU A 294 -13.84 1.17 -26.59
CA LEU A 294 -14.16 1.89 -27.82
C LEU A 294 -14.87 3.19 -27.46
N ASN A 295 -14.21 4.33 -27.61
CA ASN A 295 -14.79 5.64 -27.31
C ASN A 295 -14.34 6.69 -28.34
N VAL A 296 -15.27 7.53 -28.80
CA VAL A 296 -14.97 8.57 -29.80
C VAL A 296 -14.30 9.75 -29.11
N GLU A 297 -13.00 9.91 -29.34
CA GLU A 297 -12.15 10.89 -28.67
C GLU A 297 -12.33 12.34 -29.15
N ARG A 298 -12.75 12.53 -30.41
CA ARG A 298 -12.88 13.86 -31.05
C ARG A 298 -14.12 13.95 -31.93
N GLY A 299 -14.74 15.12 -31.99
CA GLY A 299 -15.89 15.47 -32.82
C GLY A 299 -17.26 15.38 -32.13
N LEU A 300 -17.35 14.87 -30.90
CA LEU A 300 -18.60 14.79 -30.13
C LEU A 300 -18.66 15.77 -28.95
N GLU A 301 -17.71 16.70 -28.89
CA GLU A 301 -17.46 17.57 -27.75
C GLU A 301 -18.57 18.62 -27.58
N GLU A 302 -19.14 19.12 -28.68
CA GLU A 302 -20.20 20.15 -28.71
C GLU A 302 -21.63 19.58 -28.80
N VAL A 303 -21.79 18.26 -28.72
CA VAL A 303 -23.10 17.60 -28.81
C VAL A 303 -23.69 17.43 -27.42
N SER A 304 -24.74 18.20 -27.09
CA SER A 304 -25.41 18.07 -25.80
C SER A 304 -26.30 16.83 -25.73
N LEU A 305 -26.56 16.32 -24.52
CA LEU A 305 -27.28 15.05 -24.28
C LEU A 305 -28.70 15.00 -24.85
N GLU A 306 -29.32 16.14 -25.10
CA GLU A 306 -30.71 16.24 -25.56
C GLU A 306 -30.87 16.70 -27.03
N GLU A 307 -29.78 17.00 -27.74
CA GLU A 307 -29.81 17.61 -29.08
C GLU A 307 -30.11 16.59 -30.19
N TRP A 308 -31.27 15.92 -30.15
CA TRP A 308 -31.62 14.84 -31.07
C TRP A 308 -31.48 15.17 -32.58
N LYS A 309 -31.49 16.45 -32.95
CA LYS A 309 -31.23 16.90 -34.34
C LYS A 309 -29.79 16.63 -34.81
N LYS A 310 -28.84 16.48 -33.88
CA LYS A 310 -27.43 16.19 -34.13
C LYS A 310 -27.12 14.69 -34.23
N LEU A 311 -28.11 13.79 -34.19
CA LEU A 311 -27.87 12.34 -34.34
C LEU A 311 -27.07 11.98 -35.62
N GLY A 312 -27.28 12.72 -36.72
CA GLY A 312 -26.51 12.52 -37.96
C GLY A 312 -25.06 12.98 -37.86
N GLU A 313 -24.79 14.02 -37.08
CA GLU A 313 -23.45 14.51 -36.78
C GLU A 313 -22.70 13.50 -35.91
N VAL A 314 -23.37 12.98 -34.86
CA VAL A 314 -22.79 11.92 -34.01
C VAL A 314 -22.40 10.71 -34.86
N LYS A 315 -23.32 10.22 -35.70
CA LYS A 315 -23.03 9.11 -36.63
C LYS A 315 -21.84 9.41 -37.53
N SER A 316 -21.73 10.62 -38.06
CA SER A 316 -20.63 10.99 -38.97
C SER A 316 -19.27 10.96 -38.26
N HIS A 317 -19.18 11.48 -37.03
CA HIS A 317 -17.95 11.43 -36.24
C HIS A 317 -17.61 10.01 -35.78
N THR A 318 -18.61 9.21 -35.39
CA THR A 318 -18.38 7.79 -35.06
C THR A 318 -17.88 7.01 -36.28
N MET A 319 -18.42 7.24 -37.48
CA MET A 319 -17.91 6.62 -38.70
C MET A 319 -16.46 7.05 -39.02
N ALA A 320 -16.09 8.31 -38.74
CA ALA A 320 -14.71 8.75 -38.87
C ALA A 320 -13.78 8.03 -37.89
N TYR A 321 -14.21 7.84 -36.63
CA TYR A 321 -13.50 7.06 -35.63
C TYR A 321 -13.30 5.59 -36.06
N LEU A 322 -14.33 4.96 -36.61
CA LEU A 322 -14.25 3.58 -37.12
C LEU A 322 -13.31 3.40 -38.31
N ASN A 323 -13.06 4.47 -39.07
CA ASN A 323 -12.10 4.47 -40.18
C ASN A 323 -10.62 4.54 -39.72
N ASP A 324 -10.35 4.78 -38.44
CA ASP A 324 -8.99 4.73 -37.91
C ASP A 324 -8.46 3.29 -37.96
N SER A 325 -7.27 3.10 -38.52
CA SER A 325 -6.67 1.77 -38.71
C SER A 325 -6.41 1.02 -37.40
N THR A 326 -6.19 1.74 -36.30
CA THR A 326 -5.97 1.17 -34.96
C THR A 326 -7.28 0.67 -34.39
N VAL A 327 -8.34 1.47 -34.49
CA VAL A 327 -9.70 1.12 -34.05
C VAL A 327 -10.22 -0.07 -34.85
N SER A 328 -10.02 -0.05 -36.17
CA SER A 328 -10.45 -1.14 -37.04
C SER A 328 -9.75 -2.47 -36.69
N ARG A 329 -8.46 -2.45 -36.33
CA ARG A 329 -7.73 -3.64 -35.85
C ARG A 329 -8.25 -4.12 -34.49
N ASP A 330 -8.55 -3.20 -33.59
CA ASP A 330 -9.11 -3.54 -32.27
C ASP A 330 -10.48 -4.22 -32.42
N ILE A 331 -11.31 -3.73 -33.34
CA ILE A 331 -12.58 -4.36 -33.72
C ILE A 331 -12.35 -5.76 -34.30
N ASP A 332 -11.33 -5.99 -35.12
CA ASP A 332 -11.02 -7.33 -35.63
C ASP A 332 -10.70 -8.32 -34.49
N VAL A 333 -9.97 -7.89 -33.46
CA VAL A 333 -9.70 -8.71 -32.26
C VAL A 333 -10.98 -9.05 -31.51
N ILE A 334 -11.87 -8.07 -31.34
CA ILE A 334 -13.19 -8.29 -30.72
C ILE A 334 -14.00 -9.29 -31.55
N VAL A 335 -14.06 -9.12 -32.87
CA VAL A 335 -14.80 -10.00 -33.78
C VAL A 335 -14.25 -11.42 -33.69
N ASP A 336 -12.93 -11.61 -33.70
CA ASP A 336 -12.30 -12.91 -33.55
C ASP A 336 -12.66 -13.59 -32.22
N ALA A 337 -12.74 -12.84 -31.12
CA ALA A 337 -13.21 -13.38 -29.85
C ALA A 337 -14.71 -13.76 -29.90
N LEU A 338 -15.57 -12.94 -30.51
CA LEU A 338 -17.00 -13.20 -30.64
C LEU A 338 -17.31 -14.39 -31.56
N VAL A 339 -16.49 -14.67 -32.57
CA VAL A 339 -16.65 -15.84 -33.45
C VAL A 339 -15.87 -17.06 -32.99
N GLY A 340 -15.18 -16.98 -31.84
CA GLY A 340 -14.47 -18.11 -31.22
C GLY A 340 -13.12 -18.46 -31.86
N LYS A 341 -12.48 -17.51 -32.55
CA LYS A 341 -11.12 -17.64 -33.12
C LYS A 341 -10.00 -17.23 -32.16
N SER A 342 -10.32 -16.53 -31.08
CA SER A 342 -9.33 -16.15 -30.05
C SER A 342 -8.87 -17.36 -29.25
N SER A 343 -7.55 -17.49 -29.04
CA SER A 343 -6.93 -18.56 -28.24
C SER A 343 -6.65 -18.19 -26.78
N GLN A 344 -6.84 -16.92 -26.40
CA GLN A 344 -6.53 -16.43 -25.06
C GLN A 344 -7.80 -16.23 -24.22
N THR A 345 -7.83 -16.81 -23.04
CA THR A 345 -8.98 -16.81 -22.13
C THR A 345 -8.51 -16.73 -20.69
N PHE A 346 -9.24 -16.04 -19.82
CA PHE A 346 -8.83 -15.76 -18.44
C PHE A 346 -9.95 -16.11 -17.46
N SER A 347 -9.68 -16.75 -16.31
CA SER A 347 -10.74 -17.06 -15.35
C SER A 347 -11.24 -15.81 -14.64
N LEU A 348 -12.54 -15.71 -14.33
CA LEU A 348 -13.13 -14.59 -13.58
C LEU A 348 -12.46 -14.38 -12.20
N SER A 349 -11.94 -15.45 -11.59
CA SER A 349 -11.16 -15.45 -10.34
C SER A 349 -9.81 -14.76 -10.48
N GLN A 350 -9.18 -14.80 -11.67
CA GLN A 350 -7.99 -14.02 -11.98
C GLN A 350 -8.33 -12.54 -12.23
N LEU A 351 -9.61 -12.23 -12.45
CA LEU A 351 -10.07 -10.87 -12.70
C LEU A 351 -10.45 -10.18 -11.38
N ASP A 352 -10.95 -10.88 -10.34
CA ASP A 352 -11.45 -10.31 -9.07
C ASP A 352 -10.39 -10.04 -7.97
N GLY A 353 -9.12 -10.10 -8.35
CA GLY A 353 -7.99 -9.71 -7.50
C GLY A 353 -6.75 -9.72 -8.35
N ALA A 354 -6.16 -8.54 -8.53
CA ALA A 354 -4.90 -8.30 -9.23
C ALA A 354 -4.66 -9.27 -10.40
N VAL A 355 -5.09 -8.90 -11.61
CA VAL A 355 -4.67 -9.59 -12.83
C VAL A 355 -3.16 -9.64 -12.81
N ALA A 356 -2.67 -10.83 -12.47
CA ALA A 356 -1.28 -11.14 -12.34
C ALA A 356 -0.66 -10.72 -13.64
N ALA A 357 0.21 -9.71 -13.56
CA ALA A 357 1.17 -9.51 -14.60
C ALA A 357 1.86 -10.86 -14.80
N THR A 358 1.70 -11.43 -15.99
CA THR A 358 2.73 -12.29 -16.54
C THR A 358 3.95 -11.38 -16.64
N ILE A 359 4.74 -11.34 -15.55
CA ILE A 359 6.00 -10.64 -15.47
C ILE A 359 6.92 -11.41 -16.41
N HIS A 360 6.84 -11.09 -17.69
CA HIS A 360 7.89 -11.45 -18.60
C HIS A 360 9.02 -10.44 -18.43
N THR A 361 10.05 -10.97 -17.78
CA THR A 361 11.47 -10.60 -17.86
C THR A 361 11.88 -9.28 -17.20
N HIS A 362 11.67 -9.17 -15.89
CA HIS A 362 12.68 -8.53 -15.03
C HIS A 362 13.07 -9.53 -13.94
N SER A 363 14.36 -9.76 -13.79
CA SER A 363 14.87 -10.61 -12.73
C SER A 363 14.64 -9.94 -11.37
N ASN A 364 13.85 -10.56 -10.49
CA ASN A 364 13.42 -9.95 -9.23
C ASN A 364 14.22 -10.52 -8.06
N PHE A 365 15.20 -9.74 -7.59
CA PHE A 365 16.06 -10.14 -6.48
C PHE A 365 15.85 -9.19 -5.30
N LEU A 366 15.44 -9.75 -4.17
CA LEU A 366 15.30 -9.07 -2.89
C LEU A 366 15.90 -9.95 -1.80
N TYR A 367 17.22 -9.84 -1.62
CA TYR A 367 17.94 -10.53 -0.56
C TYR A 367 19.15 -9.70 -0.11
N PRO A 368 19.70 -9.94 1.09
CA PRO A 368 20.83 -9.18 1.63
C PRO A 368 22.07 -9.17 0.73
N SER A 369 22.70 -8.01 0.56
CA SER A 369 23.95 -7.86 -0.21
C SER A 369 25.22 -8.11 0.61
N TYR A 370 25.10 -8.28 1.93
CA TYR A 370 26.22 -8.30 2.85
C TYR A 370 26.73 -9.73 3.13
N GLN A 371 27.97 -10.00 2.69
CA GLN A 371 28.70 -11.24 2.94
C GLN A 371 29.84 -10.98 3.93
N VAL A 372 30.14 -11.97 4.78
CA VAL A 372 31.32 -11.89 5.64
C VAL A 372 32.57 -11.84 4.75
N ILE A 373 33.45 -10.87 5.00
CA ILE A 373 34.62 -10.57 4.13
C ILE A 373 35.48 -11.81 3.88
N ASN A 374 35.67 -12.65 4.90
CA ASN A 374 36.50 -13.84 4.83
C ASN A 374 35.65 -15.12 4.77
N TYR A 375 34.85 -15.28 3.72
CA TYR A 375 34.08 -16.49 3.48
C TYR A 375 34.91 -17.59 2.77
N VAL A 376 34.71 -18.84 3.18
CA VAL A 376 35.18 -20.05 2.48
C VAL A 376 33.96 -20.83 2.00
N THR A 377 33.84 -20.99 0.68
CA THR A 377 32.70 -21.67 0.07
C THR A 377 32.70 -23.15 0.40
N ARG A 378 31.68 -23.59 1.15
CA ARG A 378 31.46 -25.00 1.43
C ARG A 378 30.76 -25.66 0.25
N LYS A 379 31.53 -26.37 -0.59
CA LYS A 379 31.02 -26.93 -1.86
C LYS A 379 29.96 -28.01 -1.63
N ASP A 380 30.18 -28.93 -0.70
CA ASP A 380 29.30 -30.09 -0.53
C ASP A 380 27.86 -29.73 -0.16
N PRO A 381 27.58 -28.83 0.82
CA PRO A 381 26.21 -28.42 1.11
C PRO A 381 25.56 -27.69 -0.07
N ILE A 382 26.30 -26.82 -0.78
CA ILE A 382 25.75 -26.08 -1.93
C ILE A 382 25.40 -27.05 -3.08
N GLU A 383 26.28 -27.99 -3.40
CA GLU A 383 25.99 -28.99 -4.44
C GLU A 383 24.79 -29.87 -4.04
N LYS A 384 24.64 -30.23 -2.77
CA LYS A 384 23.43 -30.94 -2.27
C LYS A 384 22.17 -30.10 -2.44
N ILE A 385 22.20 -28.81 -2.10
CA ILE A 385 21.06 -27.89 -2.28
C ILE A 385 20.68 -27.82 -3.76
N TYR A 386 21.66 -27.59 -4.64
CA TYR A 386 21.43 -27.45 -6.07
C TYR A 386 20.95 -28.75 -6.71
N HIS A 387 21.49 -29.89 -6.30
CA HIS A 387 21.01 -31.20 -6.74
C HIS A 387 19.53 -31.39 -6.46
N GLN A 388 19.05 -31.00 -5.26
CA GLN A 388 17.62 -31.07 -4.91
C GLN A 388 16.78 -30.08 -5.72
N PHE A 389 17.25 -28.84 -5.88
CA PHE A 389 16.53 -27.82 -6.66
C PHE A 389 16.47 -28.13 -8.15
N GLN A 390 17.47 -28.83 -8.70
CA GLN A 390 17.49 -29.23 -10.10
C GLN A 390 16.68 -30.50 -10.37
N ASN A 391 16.57 -31.41 -9.39
CA ASN A 391 15.87 -32.69 -9.50
C ASN A 391 14.72 -32.79 -8.48
N PRO A 392 13.63 -32.01 -8.66
CA PRO A 392 12.50 -32.00 -7.73
C PRO A 392 11.79 -33.38 -7.71
N PRO A 393 11.43 -33.92 -6.53
CA PRO A 393 10.74 -35.20 -6.41
C PRO A 393 9.31 -35.15 -6.95
N ASP A 394 8.65 -33.99 -6.87
CA ASP A 394 7.33 -33.73 -7.45
C ASP A 394 7.34 -32.35 -8.11
N LYS A 395 6.93 -32.29 -9.38
CA LYS A 395 6.88 -31.04 -10.16
C LYS A 395 5.62 -30.22 -9.90
N ALA A 396 4.69 -30.71 -9.07
CA ALA A 396 3.46 -30.00 -8.70
C ALA A 396 3.63 -29.13 -7.45
N ILE A 397 4.62 -29.41 -6.60
CA ILE A 397 4.85 -28.69 -5.33
C ILE A 397 6.28 -28.15 -5.24
N PRO A 398 6.54 -27.08 -4.46
CA PRO A 398 7.89 -26.56 -4.31
C PRO A 398 8.83 -27.55 -3.63
N THR A 399 10.08 -27.60 -4.08
CA THR A 399 11.13 -28.36 -3.37
C THR A 399 11.56 -27.59 -2.12
N VAL A 400 11.29 -28.15 -0.95
CA VAL A 400 11.71 -27.57 0.33
C VAL A 400 13.01 -28.21 0.79
N VAL A 401 14.04 -27.40 1.00
CA VAL A 401 15.32 -27.79 1.60
C VAL A 401 15.49 -27.05 2.92
N VAL A 402 15.94 -27.76 3.96
CA VAL A 402 16.12 -27.20 5.30
C VAL A 402 17.59 -27.32 5.70
N LEU A 403 18.26 -26.17 5.87
CA LEU A 403 19.58 -26.08 6.47
C LEU A 403 19.42 -26.07 7.99
N LEU A 404 19.73 -27.19 8.62
CA LEU A 404 19.64 -27.33 10.07
C LEU A 404 21.03 -27.36 10.71
N GLY A 405 21.24 -26.56 11.74
CA GLY A 405 22.51 -26.55 12.48
C GLY A 405 22.52 -25.54 13.61
N MET A 406 23.54 -25.60 14.47
CA MET A 406 23.68 -24.69 15.61
C MET A 406 23.90 -23.23 15.19
N GLY A 407 23.77 -22.28 16.12
CA GLY A 407 24.13 -20.88 15.87
C GLY A 407 25.58 -20.75 15.39
N GLY A 408 25.85 -19.83 14.46
CA GLY A 408 27.22 -19.56 14.00
C GLY A 408 27.84 -20.59 13.05
N CYS A 409 27.17 -21.69 12.69
CA CYS A 409 27.72 -22.69 11.74
C CYS A 409 27.67 -22.29 10.25
N GLY A 410 27.17 -21.08 9.94
CA GLY A 410 27.21 -20.51 8.59
C GLY A 410 25.99 -20.78 7.70
N LYS A 411 24.84 -21.21 8.25
CA LYS A 411 23.61 -21.49 7.48
C LYS A 411 23.15 -20.32 6.61
N THR A 412 23.06 -19.13 7.20
CA THR A 412 22.66 -17.90 6.51
C THR A 412 23.65 -17.54 5.39
N GLN A 413 24.96 -17.77 5.60
CA GLN A 413 25.97 -17.54 4.57
C GLN A 413 25.89 -18.57 3.43
N LEU A 414 25.57 -19.83 3.73
CA LEU A 414 25.27 -20.85 2.72
C LEU A 414 24.04 -20.46 1.89
N ALA A 415 22.98 -19.97 2.54
CA ALA A 415 21.78 -19.50 1.86
C ALA A 415 22.07 -18.28 0.95
N LEU A 416 22.86 -17.30 1.42
CA LEU A 416 23.28 -16.16 0.61
C LEU A 416 24.14 -16.57 -0.60
N GLU A 417 25.09 -17.49 -0.43
CA GLU A 417 25.86 -17.99 -1.57
C GLU A 417 24.97 -18.78 -2.55
N CYS A 418 23.95 -19.48 -2.06
CA CYS A 418 22.94 -20.10 -2.93
C CYS A 418 22.17 -19.05 -3.74
N CYS A 419 21.77 -17.93 -3.12
CA CYS A 419 21.12 -16.82 -3.82
C CYS A 419 22.04 -16.26 -4.91
N ARG A 420 23.28 -15.93 -4.55
CA ARG A 420 24.26 -15.29 -5.45
C ARG A 420 24.62 -16.20 -6.63
N ARG A 421 24.95 -17.47 -6.36
CA ARG A 421 25.23 -18.45 -7.40
C ARG A 421 24.00 -18.65 -8.29
N GLY A 422 22.81 -18.67 -7.71
CA GLY A 422 21.55 -18.94 -8.43
C GLY A 422 21.16 -17.79 -9.35
N GLN A 423 21.42 -16.55 -8.90
CA GLN A 423 21.30 -15.36 -9.73
C GLN A 423 22.37 -15.32 -10.84
N ASN A 424 23.65 -15.57 -10.51
CA ASN A 424 24.76 -15.49 -11.47
C ASN A 424 24.68 -16.57 -12.56
N GLU A 425 24.31 -17.80 -12.19
CA GLU A 425 24.11 -18.92 -13.10
C GLU A 425 22.74 -18.86 -13.81
N LYS A 426 21.92 -17.83 -13.51
CA LYS A 426 20.56 -17.65 -14.04
C LYS A 426 19.65 -18.86 -13.79
N LEU A 427 19.90 -19.59 -12.69
CA LEU A 427 19.07 -20.71 -12.26
C LEU A 427 17.69 -20.23 -11.79
N PHE A 428 17.64 -19.08 -11.11
CA PHE A 428 16.41 -18.47 -10.63
C PHE A 428 16.17 -17.12 -11.32
N SER A 429 14.95 -16.93 -11.83
CA SER A 429 14.49 -15.64 -12.35
C SER A 429 14.06 -14.70 -11.22
N ALA A 430 13.82 -15.22 -10.02
CA ALA A 430 13.53 -14.42 -8.85
C ALA A 430 14.00 -15.09 -7.55
N ILE A 431 14.44 -14.28 -6.60
CA ILE A 431 14.94 -14.72 -5.30
C ILE A 431 14.45 -13.74 -4.23
N PHE A 432 13.75 -14.25 -3.23
CA PHE A 432 13.17 -13.45 -2.15
C PHE A 432 13.59 -13.97 -0.78
N TRP A 433 14.12 -13.07 0.04
CA TRP A 433 14.55 -13.34 1.40
C TRP A 433 13.49 -12.94 2.41
N LEU A 434 13.14 -13.86 3.29
CA LEU A 434 12.04 -13.75 4.24
C LEU A 434 12.57 -13.95 5.67
N ASP A 435 12.34 -12.97 6.53
CA ASP A 435 12.73 -13.06 7.95
C ASP A 435 11.70 -13.87 8.75
N ALA A 436 11.99 -15.14 8.97
CA ALA A 436 11.11 -16.11 9.61
C ALA A 436 11.28 -16.18 11.14
N ASN A 437 11.91 -15.17 11.77
CA ASN A 437 12.10 -15.14 13.22
C ASN A 437 10.78 -15.04 14.00
N THR A 438 9.80 -14.29 13.47
CA THR A 438 8.46 -14.13 14.03
C THR A 438 7.40 -14.02 12.92
N PRO A 439 6.10 -14.23 13.21
CA PRO A 439 5.04 -13.97 12.23
C PRO A 439 5.03 -12.53 11.69
N GLY A 440 5.30 -11.55 12.55
CA GLY A 440 5.31 -10.13 12.17
C GLY A 440 6.51 -9.75 11.27
N SER A 441 7.70 -10.29 11.54
CA SER A 441 8.87 -10.09 10.66
C SER A 441 8.67 -10.73 9.29
N LEU A 442 8.01 -11.88 9.27
CA LEU A 442 7.70 -12.59 8.03
C LEU A 442 6.66 -11.82 7.21
N ALA A 443 5.59 -11.36 7.85
CA ALA A 443 4.58 -10.49 7.25
C ALA A 443 5.18 -9.23 6.64
N LYS A 444 6.09 -8.56 7.35
CA LYS A 444 6.84 -7.41 6.82
C LYS A 444 7.65 -7.78 5.57
N SER A 445 8.29 -8.95 5.57
CA SER A 445 9.01 -9.44 4.38
C SER A 445 8.06 -9.61 3.19
N PHE A 446 6.84 -10.10 3.40
CA PHE A 446 5.82 -10.20 2.36
C PHE A 446 5.35 -8.83 1.87
N ILE A 447 5.25 -7.82 2.75
CA ILE A 447 4.96 -6.44 2.34
C ILE A 447 6.09 -5.90 1.45
N ASP A 448 7.34 -6.13 1.80
CA ASP A 448 8.49 -5.69 1.00
C ASP A 448 8.53 -6.36 -0.37
N ILE A 449 8.19 -7.66 -0.44
CA ILE A 449 8.04 -8.38 -1.71
C ILE A 449 6.85 -7.84 -2.50
N ALA A 450 5.70 -7.60 -1.86
CA ALA A 450 4.52 -7.03 -2.49
C ALA A 450 4.84 -5.68 -3.12
N ASN A 451 5.52 -4.79 -2.38
CA ASN A 451 5.99 -3.49 -2.86
C ASN A 451 6.99 -3.61 -4.02
N LYS A 452 7.85 -4.65 -4.01
CA LYS A 452 8.80 -4.90 -5.09
C LYS A 452 8.11 -5.41 -6.36
N LEU A 453 7.04 -6.19 -6.20
CA LEU A 453 6.26 -6.77 -7.28
C LEU A 453 5.17 -5.83 -7.80
N SER A 454 4.73 -4.86 -7.00
CA SER A 454 3.72 -3.87 -7.36
C SER A 454 4.31 -2.68 -8.14
N LYS A 455 3.46 -1.99 -8.92
CA LYS A 455 3.80 -0.68 -9.50
C LYS A 455 3.61 0.41 -8.43
N PRO A 456 4.31 1.56 -8.51
CA PRO A 456 3.98 2.70 -7.68
C PRO A 456 2.50 3.03 -7.93
N ASN A 457 1.68 3.13 -6.88
CA ASN A 457 0.22 3.38 -6.88
C ASN A 457 -0.71 2.16 -6.67
N LEU A 458 -0.23 1.01 -6.18
CA LEU A 458 -1.11 -0.01 -5.61
C LEU A 458 -1.38 0.29 -4.13
N ASP A 459 -2.66 0.36 -3.75
CA ASP A 459 -3.07 0.44 -2.34
C ASP A 459 -2.52 -0.75 -1.56
N ILE A 460 -1.92 -0.46 -0.41
CA ILE A 460 -1.38 -1.46 0.50
C ILE A 460 -2.56 -2.26 1.06
N ALA A 461 -2.69 -3.53 0.66
CA ALA A 461 -3.65 -4.44 1.27
C ALA A 461 -3.29 -4.68 2.75
N ASP A 462 -4.20 -5.26 3.52
CA ASP A 462 -3.88 -5.75 4.86
C ASP A 462 -2.83 -6.89 4.82
N GLU A 463 -2.37 -7.33 5.99
CA GLU A 463 -1.31 -8.35 6.10
C GLU A 463 -1.63 -9.62 5.29
N GLU A 464 -2.87 -10.11 5.37
CA GLU A 464 -3.29 -11.31 4.65
C GLU A 464 -3.38 -11.06 3.14
N GLY A 465 -3.87 -9.90 2.71
CA GLY A 465 -3.92 -9.53 1.31
C GLY A 465 -2.54 -9.45 0.67
N ASN A 466 -1.53 -8.91 1.37
CA ASN A 466 -0.16 -8.86 0.85
C ASN A 466 0.46 -10.24 0.70
N VAL A 467 0.26 -11.12 1.68
CA VAL A 467 0.74 -12.52 1.60
C VAL A 467 0.09 -13.20 0.40
N LEU A 468 -1.24 -13.12 0.27
CA LEU A 468 -1.98 -13.75 -0.81
C LEU A 468 -1.56 -13.20 -2.19
N PHE A 469 -1.36 -11.88 -2.30
CA PHE A 469 -0.87 -11.24 -3.52
C PHE A 469 0.48 -11.79 -3.97
N VAL A 470 1.46 -11.86 -3.07
CA VAL A 470 2.80 -12.36 -3.38
C VAL A 470 2.75 -13.83 -3.77
N LEU A 471 2.03 -14.66 -3.01
CA LEU A 471 1.91 -16.10 -3.31
C LEU A 471 1.27 -16.31 -4.69
N ASN A 472 0.12 -15.69 -4.96
CA ASN A 472 -0.56 -15.81 -6.24
C ASN A 472 0.29 -15.28 -7.41
N SER A 473 1.02 -14.18 -7.21
CA SER A 473 1.89 -13.60 -8.23
C SER A 473 3.01 -14.55 -8.63
N ILE A 474 3.62 -15.21 -7.65
CA ILE A 474 4.75 -16.11 -7.86
C ILE A 474 4.30 -17.48 -8.38
N GLU A 475 3.15 -17.97 -7.93
CA GLU A 475 2.53 -19.20 -8.45
C GLU A 475 2.18 -19.11 -9.93
N ALA A 476 1.84 -17.91 -10.43
CA ALA A 476 1.57 -17.68 -11.84
C ALA A 476 2.83 -17.73 -12.73
N TRP A 477 4.04 -17.69 -12.15
CA TRP A 477 5.27 -17.68 -12.94
C TRP A 477 5.66 -19.07 -13.44
N GLN A 478 5.88 -19.18 -14.75
CA GLN A 478 6.46 -20.37 -15.39
C GLN A 478 8.00 -20.36 -15.37
N THR A 479 8.60 -19.65 -14.43
CA THR A 479 10.06 -19.54 -14.26
C THR A 479 10.47 -20.01 -12.87
N ARG A 480 11.73 -20.45 -12.74
CA ARG A 480 12.26 -20.88 -11.45
C ARG A 480 12.41 -19.70 -10.50
N TRP A 481 11.89 -19.84 -9.29
CA TRP A 481 12.02 -18.87 -8.21
C TRP A 481 12.52 -19.53 -6.92
N LEU A 482 13.11 -18.74 -6.03
CA LEU A 482 13.63 -19.21 -4.74
C LEU A 482 13.11 -18.32 -3.60
N PHE A 483 12.47 -18.95 -2.61
CA PHE A 483 12.15 -18.34 -1.32
C PHE A 483 13.15 -18.79 -0.25
N ILE A 484 13.70 -17.85 0.51
CA ILE A 484 14.60 -18.14 1.64
C ILE A 484 13.93 -17.70 2.92
N PHE A 485 13.55 -18.65 3.76
CA PHE A 485 13.07 -18.39 5.11
C PHE A 485 14.25 -18.48 6.09
N ASP A 486 14.79 -17.33 6.48
CA ASP A 486 15.96 -17.25 7.37
C ASP A 486 15.52 -17.13 8.84
N ASN A 487 16.25 -17.78 9.75
CA ASN A 487 16.04 -17.75 11.20
C ASN A 487 14.70 -18.31 11.68
N PHE A 488 14.21 -19.40 11.06
CA PHE A 488 13.00 -20.09 11.52
C PHE A 488 13.28 -20.92 12.79
N ASP A 489 13.53 -20.25 13.91
CA ASP A 489 14.06 -20.85 15.14
C ASP A 489 13.01 -21.09 16.24
N ASP A 490 11.85 -20.43 16.15
CA ASP A 490 10.70 -20.65 17.06
C ASP A 490 9.42 -21.02 16.28
N PRO A 491 9.25 -22.30 15.90
CA PRO A 491 8.05 -22.77 15.21
C PRO A 491 6.76 -22.58 16.02
N GLY A 492 6.83 -22.50 17.36
CA GLY A 492 5.67 -22.35 18.23
C GLY A 492 4.95 -21.02 18.04
N SER A 493 5.70 -19.96 17.70
CA SER A 493 5.15 -18.62 17.44
C SER A 493 4.18 -18.55 16.25
N PHE A 494 4.19 -19.55 15.35
CA PHE A 494 3.35 -19.59 14.13
C PHE A 494 2.01 -20.32 14.32
N GLY A 495 1.73 -20.82 15.53
CA GLY A 495 0.44 -21.43 15.88
C GLY A 495 0.08 -22.69 15.08
N ASN A 496 -1.21 -23.08 15.13
CA ASN A 496 -1.70 -24.36 14.57
C ASN A 496 -1.75 -24.40 13.04
N ILE A 497 -1.90 -23.25 12.38
CA ILE A 497 -1.93 -23.15 10.90
C ILE A 497 -0.51 -23.35 10.32
N GLY A 498 0.52 -22.97 11.10
CA GLY A 498 1.93 -23.21 10.82
C GLY A 498 2.50 -22.38 9.66
N ILE A 499 3.84 -22.38 9.57
CA ILE A 499 4.63 -21.65 8.54
C ILE A 499 4.22 -21.97 7.09
N LYS A 500 3.53 -23.11 6.86
CA LYS A 500 3.11 -23.57 5.53
C LYS A 500 2.09 -22.66 4.84
N ARG A 501 1.38 -21.80 5.58
CA ARG A 501 0.47 -20.81 4.95
C ARG A 501 1.20 -19.83 4.02
N TYR A 502 2.51 -19.69 4.19
CA TYR A 502 3.37 -18.80 3.41
C TYR A 502 4.05 -19.52 2.24
N PHE A 503 3.66 -20.75 1.92
CA PHE A 503 4.29 -21.54 0.86
C PHE A 503 3.51 -21.35 -0.44
N PRO A 504 4.17 -20.96 -1.54
CA PRO A 504 3.51 -20.93 -2.84
C PRO A 504 3.12 -22.36 -3.27
N ARG A 505 2.00 -22.49 -3.96
CA ARG A 505 1.43 -23.71 -4.53
C ARG A 505 1.82 -23.83 -6.00
N GLY A 506 3.06 -24.25 -6.27
CA GLY A 506 3.52 -24.53 -7.63
C GLY A 506 4.95 -25.09 -7.67
N GLY A 507 5.20 -26.11 -8.50
CA GLY A 507 6.49 -26.83 -8.49
C GLY A 507 7.59 -26.25 -9.39
N TYR A 508 7.44 -25.02 -9.88
CA TYR A 508 8.55 -24.27 -10.48
C TYR A 508 9.46 -23.63 -9.42
N GLY A 509 9.05 -23.62 -8.14
CA GLY A 509 9.76 -22.97 -7.06
C GLY A 509 10.56 -23.86 -6.14
N SER A 510 11.57 -23.25 -5.53
CA SER A 510 12.37 -23.83 -4.46
C SER A 510 12.18 -23.02 -3.18
N ILE A 511 12.18 -23.69 -2.04
CA ILE A 511 12.16 -23.06 -0.73
C ILE A 511 13.38 -23.52 0.06
N LEU A 512 14.14 -22.58 0.62
CA LEU A 512 15.29 -22.83 1.48
C LEU A 512 15.00 -22.30 2.88
N PHE A 513 15.12 -23.13 3.90
CA PHE A 513 15.04 -22.74 5.30
C PHE A 513 16.41 -22.69 5.95
N THR A 514 16.65 -21.72 6.83
CA THR A 514 17.71 -21.81 7.85
C THR A 514 17.06 -21.91 9.23
N SER A 515 17.51 -22.88 10.03
CA SER A 515 16.95 -23.08 11.38
C SER A 515 17.94 -23.80 12.30
N ARG A 516 17.84 -23.55 13.60
CA ARG A 516 18.44 -24.36 14.67
C ARG A 516 17.44 -25.32 15.33
N HIS A 517 16.16 -25.20 14.99
CA HIS A 517 15.08 -25.94 15.66
C HIS A 517 14.80 -27.28 14.97
N ALA A 518 14.91 -28.40 15.70
CA ALA A 518 14.78 -29.75 15.13
C ALA A 518 13.44 -30.01 14.41
N VAL A 519 12.35 -29.36 14.83
CA VAL A 519 11.03 -29.47 14.16
C VAL A 519 11.07 -29.01 12.70
N ALA A 520 11.98 -28.10 12.33
CA ALA A 520 12.13 -27.66 10.94
C ALA A 520 12.51 -28.82 10.00
N LYS A 521 13.12 -29.91 10.50
CA LYS A 521 13.39 -31.13 9.72
C LYS A 521 12.15 -31.68 9.02
N ASN A 522 10.97 -31.46 9.59
CA ASN A 522 9.71 -31.98 9.08
C ASN A 522 9.14 -31.16 7.91
N LEU A 523 9.78 -30.05 7.52
CA LEU A 523 9.32 -29.20 6.43
C LEU A 523 9.77 -29.69 5.04
N GLY A 524 10.89 -30.42 4.95
CA GLY A 524 11.46 -30.82 3.67
C GLY A 524 12.76 -31.63 3.78
N HIS A 525 13.56 -31.64 2.71
CA HIS A 525 14.84 -32.33 2.69
C HIS A 525 15.85 -31.63 3.61
N CYS A 526 16.18 -32.27 4.73
CA CYS A 526 17.10 -31.71 5.71
C CYS A 526 18.56 -31.95 5.29
N ILE A 527 19.32 -30.87 5.19
CA ILE A 527 20.78 -30.89 5.09
C ILE A 527 21.31 -30.39 6.42
N GLU A 528 21.90 -31.29 7.20
CA GLU A 528 22.59 -30.90 8.42
C GLU A 528 23.83 -30.08 8.08
N VAL A 529 23.80 -28.81 8.43
CA VAL A 529 24.95 -27.91 8.36
C VAL A 529 25.76 -28.13 9.62
N THR A 530 26.62 -29.15 9.53
CA THR A 530 27.64 -29.41 10.55
C THR A 530 28.69 -28.30 10.54
N THR A 531 29.61 -28.38 11.49
CA THR A 531 30.80 -27.53 11.54
C THR A 531 31.67 -27.75 10.28
N MET A 532 32.62 -26.84 10.03
CA MET A 532 33.46 -26.88 8.82
C MET A 532 34.29 -28.16 8.76
N SER A 533 34.61 -28.65 7.57
CA SER A 533 35.59 -29.74 7.43
C SER A 533 36.99 -29.27 7.84
N ASP A 534 37.89 -30.20 8.16
CA ASP A 534 39.29 -29.88 8.54
C ASP A 534 39.95 -28.94 7.52
N GLY A 535 39.82 -29.25 6.23
CA GLY A 535 40.43 -28.48 5.15
C GLY A 535 39.83 -27.08 4.97
N GLU A 536 38.50 -26.96 5.01
CA GLU A 536 37.81 -25.66 4.89
C GLU A 536 38.13 -24.76 6.09
N ALA A 537 38.15 -25.33 7.29
CA ALA A 537 38.43 -24.62 8.53
C ALA A 537 39.88 -24.13 8.56
N LEU A 538 40.83 -24.99 8.20
CA LEU A 538 42.24 -24.61 8.09
C LEU A 538 42.45 -23.53 7.04
N GLN A 539 41.79 -23.65 5.89
CA GLN A 539 41.85 -22.64 4.84
C GLN A 539 41.35 -21.28 5.34
N LEU A 540 40.22 -21.25 6.05
CA LEU A 540 39.69 -20.02 6.64
C LEU A 540 40.69 -19.40 7.61
N LEU A 541 41.26 -20.22 8.53
CA LEU A 541 42.23 -19.76 9.52
C LEU A 541 43.46 -19.14 8.85
N LEU A 542 44.11 -19.87 7.94
CA LEU A 542 45.34 -19.44 7.27
C LEU A 542 45.09 -18.19 6.41
N LYS A 543 43.96 -18.14 5.70
CA LYS A 543 43.59 -16.96 4.91
C LYS A 543 43.38 -15.74 5.82
N ARG A 544 42.68 -15.92 6.94
CA ARG A 544 42.36 -14.82 7.85
C ARG A 544 43.57 -14.32 8.62
N SER A 545 44.44 -15.22 9.06
CA SER A 545 45.70 -14.89 9.74
C SER A 545 46.81 -14.43 8.81
N GLN A 546 46.63 -14.58 7.49
CA GLN A 546 47.66 -14.38 6.46
C GLN A 546 48.91 -15.25 6.65
N ALA A 547 48.78 -16.36 7.40
CA ALA A 547 49.89 -17.27 7.63
C ALA A 547 50.24 -18.05 6.35
N LYS A 548 51.55 -18.17 6.08
CA LYS A 548 52.05 -18.98 4.95
C LYS A 548 51.70 -20.45 5.16
N GLN A 549 51.39 -21.15 4.07
CA GLN A 549 51.06 -22.58 4.08
C GLN A 549 52.34 -23.44 4.15
N THR A 550 53.00 -23.44 5.31
CA THR A 550 54.14 -24.32 5.63
C THR A 550 53.65 -25.57 6.37
N ASP A 551 54.43 -26.65 6.40
CA ASP A 551 54.06 -27.88 7.13
C ASP A 551 53.78 -27.61 8.62
N VAL A 552 54.56 -26.70 9.24
CA VAL A 552 54.37 -26.28 10.63
C VAL A 552 53.02 -25.55 10.81
N ASN A 553 52.72 -24.57 9.97
CA ASN A 553 51.47 -23.80 10.07
C ASN A 553 50.24 -24.65 9.74
N VAL A 554 50.37 -25.62 8.83
CA VAL A 554 49.32 -26.60 8.55
C VAL A 554 49.07 -27.47 9.78
N HIS A 555 50.13 -27.98 10.42
CA HIS A 555 50.02 -28.80 11.63
C HIS A 555 49.39 -28.04 12.80
N GLU A 556 49.90 -26.85 13.12
CA GLU A 556 49.38 -26.05 14.23
C GLU A 556 47.98 -25.50 13.93
N GLY A 557 47.75 -25.06 12.69
CA GLY A 557 46.43 -24.62 12.24
C GLY A 557 45.36 -25.70 12.41
N ASN A 558 45.69 -26.96 12.11
CA ASN A 558 44.79 -28.11 12.33
C ASN A 558 44.43 -28.29 13.81
N LYS A 559 45.39 -28.10 14.74
CA LYS A 559 45.10 -28.16 16.18
C LYS A 559 44.15 -27.03 16.61
N ILE A 560 44.37 -25.82 16.10
CA ILE A 560 43.53 -24.65 16.41
C ILE A 560 42.10 -24.89 15.94
N VAL A 561 41.89 -25.20 14.66
CA VAL A 561 40.52 -25.36 14.12
C VAL A 561 39.75 -26.49 14.79
N LYS A 562 40.45 -27.58 15.16
CA LYS A 562 39.89 -28.67 15.95
C LYS A 562 39.49 -28.21 17.35
N ARG A 563 40.33 -27.42 18.03
CA ARG A 563 39.99 -26.86 19.36
C ARG A 563 38.76 -25.97 19.29
N LEU A 564 38.67 -25.17 18.24
CA LEU A 564 37.57 -24.23 18.01
C LEU A 564 36.29 -24.91 17.54
N GLY A 565 36.25 -26.25 17.52
CA GLY A 565 35.07 -27.03 17.12
C GLY A 565 34.69 -26.84 15.65
N TYR A 566 35.62 -26.35 14.83
CA TYR A 566 35.38 -26.03 13.41
C TYR A 566 34.27 -24.98 13.17
N HIS A 567 34.06 -24.08 14.14
CA HIS A 567 33.07 -23.00 14.05
C HIS A 567 33.64 -21.80 13.28
N ALA A 568 32.98 -21.43 12.18
CA ALA A 568 33.47 -20.38 11.28
C ALA A 568 33.74 -19.04 11.99
N LEU A 569 32.84 -18.61 12.88
CA LEU A 569 32.99 -17.35 13.61
C LEU A 569 34.18 -17.38 14.58
N ALA A 570 34.37 -18.47 15.33
CA ALA A 570 35.52 -18.61 16.22
C ALA A 570 36.84 -18.66 15.45
N ILE A 571 36.85 -19.33 14.29
CA ILE A 571 38.04 -19.41 13.43
C ILE A 571 38.38 -18.04 12.83
N ASP A 572 37.39 -17.28 12.36
CA ASP A 572 37.62 -15.92 11.83
C ASP A 572 38.15 -14.98 12.93
N GLN A 573 37.59 -15.05 14.14
CA GLN A 573 38.09 -14.31 15.29
C GLN A 573 39.51 -14.73 15.70
N ALA A 574 39.80 -16.02 15.71
CA ALA A 574 41.14 -16.55 15.98
C ALA A 574 42.15 -16.05 14.95
N GLY A 575 41.83 -16.14 13.64
CA GLY A 575 42.69 -15.64 12.59
C GLY A 575 42.91 -14.13 12.68
N ALA A 576 41.86 -13.36 13.01
CA ALA A 576 41.95 -11.92 13.23
C ALA A 576 42.88 -11.58 14.39
N TYR A 577 42.76 -12.31 15.50
CA TYR A 577 43.62 -12.15 16.68
C TYR A 577 45.09 -12.47 16.38
N ILE A 578 45.34 -13.59 15.68
CA ILE A 578 46.68 -14.03 15.27
C ILE A 578 47.33 -12.95 14.41
N LEU A 579 46.61 -12.45 13.40
CA LEU A 579 47.11 -11.39 12.52
C LEU A 579 47.38 -10.09 13.29
N ALA A 580 46.46 -9.65 14.14
CA ALA A 580 46.57 -8.38 14.86
C ALA A 580 47.69 -8.40 15.92
N ARG A 581 48.09 -9.57 16.43
CA ARG A 581 49.22 -9.74 17.36
C ARG A 581 50.54 -10.07 16.68
N ASP A 582 50.55 -10.29 15.37
CA ASP A 582 51.68 -10.90 14.65
C ASP A 582 52.16 -12.19 15.35
N LEU A 583 51.21 -13.06 15.69
CA LEU A 583 51.44 -14.24 16.51
C LEU A 583 51.71 -15.46 15.63
N ASP A 584 52.71 -16.26 15.99
CA ASP A 584 52.88 -17.58 15.38
C ASP A 584 51.72 -18.53 15.78
N LEU A 585 51.33 -19.41 14.88
CA LEU A 585 50.17 -20.29 15.08
C LEU A 585 50.34 -21.22 16.29
N ASP A 586 51.56 -21.67 16.59
CA ASP A 586 51.86 -22.54 17.73
C ASP A 586 51.56 -21.87 19.09
N LEU A 587 51.70 -20.55 19.19
CA LEU A 587 51.47 -19.79 20.42
C LEU A 587 49.99 -19.50 20.69
N TYR A 588 49.13 -19.52 19.66
CA TYR A 588 47.72 -19.18 19.80
C TYR A 588 46.99 -20.01 20.87
N MET A 589 47.29 -21.31 20.94
CA MET A 589 46.64 -22.23 21.86
C MET A 589 46.94 -21.93 23.34
N ILE A 590 48.11 -21.32 23.63
CA ILE A 590 48.48 -20.87 24.97
C ILE A 590 47.57 -19.70 25.36
N HIS A 591 47.50 -18.68 24.49
CA HIS A 591 46.68 -17.48 24.72
C HIS A 591 45.20 -17.84 24.88
N TYR A 592 44.67 -18.72 24.04
CA TYR A 592 43.29 -19.20 24.14
C TYR A 592 43.02 -19.90 25.48
N SER A 593 43.92 -20.80 25.91
CA SER A 593 43.72 -21.58 27.13
C SER A 593 43.73 -20.71 28.37
N GLU A 594 44.68 -19.77 28.45
CA GLU A 594 44.75 -18.79 29.54
C GLU A 594 43.51 -17.89 29.58
N ARG A 595 43.01 -17.43 28.42
CA ARG A 595 41.82 -16.59 28.37
C ARG A 595 40.56 -17.36 28.75
N LYS A 596 40.41 -18.61 28.28
CA LYS A 596 39.28 -19.49 28.64
C LYS A 596 39.20 -19.67 30.16
N GLU A 597 40.34 -19.88 30.82
CA GLU A 597 40.39 -20.03 32.27
C GLU A 597 39.96 -18.75 33.00
N LYS A 598 40.42 -17.58 32.54
CA LYS A 598 39.98 -16.28 33.09
C LYS A 598 38.48 -16.06 32.93
N VAL A 599 37.94 -16.31 31.74
CA VAL A 599 36.50 -16.19 31.44
C VAL A 599 35.66 -17.03 32.42
N LEU A 600 36.05 -18.28 32.64
CA LEU A 600 35.34 -19.19 33.55
C LEU A 600 35.40 -18.75 35.03
N LYS A 601 36.46 -18.04 35.43
CA LYS A 601 36.65 -17.52 36.79
C LYS A 601 35.95 -16.18 37.02
N GLU A 602 36.01 -15.27 36.04
CA GLU A 602 35.68 -13.85 36.21
C GLU A 602 34.22 -13.51 35.82
N LEU A 603 33.50 -14.41 35.13
CA LEU A 603 32.12 -14.17 34.67
C LEU A 603 31.14 -15.22 35.25
N PRO A 604 30.63 -15.04 36.49
CA PRO A 604 29.69 -15.97 37.12
C PRO A 604 28.40 -16.18 36.30
N GLN A 605 27.97 -15.16 35.57
CA GLN A 605 26.77 -15.16 34.73
C GLN A 605 26.85 -16.16 33.57
N ILE A 606 28.06 -16.64 33.23
CA ILE A 606 28.26 -17.67 32.22
C ILE A 606 27.66 -19.01 32.65
N TRP A 607 27.53 -19.26 33.96
CA TRP A 607 26.87 -20.44 34.51
C TRP A 607 25.35 -20.34 34.43
N ASP A 608 24.79 -19.14 34.51
CA ASP A 608 23.38 -18.89 34.25
C ASP A 608 23.06 -19.05 32.76
N TYR A 609 23.97 -18.60 31.90
CA TYR A 609 23.90 -18.85 30.46
C TYR A 609 23.96 -20.35 30.15
N ARG A 610 24.90 -21.09 30.78
CA ARG A 610 24.98 -22.56 30.68
C ARG A 610 23.67 -23.24 31.02
N ARG A 611 23.00 -22.82 32.10
CA ARG A 611 21.71 -23.39 32.54
C ARG A 611 20.59 -23.20 31.52
N ARG A 612 20.69 -22.23 30.60
CA ARG A 612 19.70 -21.98 29.54
C ARG A 612 19.94 -22.84 28.29
N LEU A 613 21.12 -23.42 28.14
CA LEU A 613 21.48 -24.26 26.99
C LEU A 613 21.02 -25.70 27.21
N LYS A 614 20.67 -26.39 26.12
CA LYS A 614 20.05 -27.72 26.18
C LYS A 614 21.09 -28.84 26.31
N THR A 615 22.33 -28.59 25.88
CA THR A 615 23.40 -29.59 25.89
C THR A 615 24.76 -29.01 26.30
N ASP A 616 25.63 -29.84 26.87
CA ASP A 616 27.02 -29.45 27.18
C ASP A 616 27.85 -29.12 25.92
N ALA A 617 27.51 -29.70 24.77
CA ALA A 617 28.18 -29.44 23.49
C ALA A 617 27.86 -28.04 22.94
N GLU A 618 26.62 -27.56 23.10
CA GLU A 618 26.23 -26.18 22.80
C GLU A 618 26.97 -25.20 23.71
N PHE A 619 27.05 -25.50 25.01
CA PHE A 619 27.80 -24.65 25.96
C PHE A 619 29.28 -24.53 25.61
N GLU A 620 29.96 -25.63 25.29
CA GLU A 620 31.37 -25.60 24.89
C GLU A 620 31.60 -24.85 23.57
N THR A 621 30.61 -24.88 22.67
CA THR A 621 30.63 -24.11 21.42
C THR A 621 30.52 -22.62 21.70
N ASP A 622 29.51 -22.19 22.44
CA ASP A 622 29.29 -20.78 22.73
C ASP A 622 30.44 -20.21 23.57
N LEU A 623 30.95 -20.98 24.53
CA LEU A 623 32.11 -20.62 25.34
C LEU A 623 33.37 -20.44 24.47
N THR A 624 33.56 -21.30 23.47
CA THR A 624 34.68 -21.17 22.52
C THR A 624 34.62 -19.85 21.77
N VAL A 625 33.48 -19.54 21.16
CA VAL A 625 33.36 -18.33 20.35
C VAL A 625 33.37 -17.07 21.25
N PHE A 626 32.81 -17.15 22.46
CA PHE A 626 32.95 -16.09 23.46
C PHE A 626 34.41 -15.86 23.86
N THR A 627 35.18 -16.94 24.06
CA THR A 627 36.61 -16.85 24.42
C THR A 627 37.43 -16.21 23.29
N THR A 628 37.16 -16.56 22.04
CA THR A 628 37.86 -15.95 20.88
C THR A 628 37.49 -14.48 20.72
N TRP A 629 36.21 -14.13 20.91
CA TRP A 629 35.77 -12.75 20.96
C TRP A 629 36.41 -11.96 22.11
N GLU A 630 36.55 -12.59 23.28
CA GLU A 630 37.22 -12.04 24.45
C GLU A 630 38.69 -11.71 24.24
N LEU A 631 39.39 -12.56 23.50
CA LEU A 631 40.76 -12.28 23.07
C LEU A 631 40.81 -11.04 22.17
N SER A 632 39.90 -10.92 21.19
CA SER A 632 39.84 -9.79 20.26
C SER A 632 39.54 -8.45 20.95
N ILE A 633 38.65 -8.41 21.94
CA ILE A 633 38.37 -7.19 22.71
C ILE A 633 39.64 -6.65 23.40
N GLY A 634 40.50 -7.54 23.91
CA GLY A 634 41.76 -7.16 24.53
C GLY A 634 42.79 -6.54 23.56
N LEU A 635 42.52 -6.54 22.25
CA LEU A 635 43.38 -5.95 21.22
C LEU A 635 42.97 -4.52 20.82
N ILE A 636 41.82 -4.03 21.28
CA ILE A 636 41.37 -2.67 20.97
C ILE A 636 42.46 -1.68 21.43
N SER A 637 42.96 -0.89 20.48
CA SER A 637 44.17 -0.07 20.62
C SER A 637 43.83 1.40 20.91
N GLY A 638 44.83 2.19 21.32
CA GLY A 638 44.70 3.63 21.60
C GLY A 638 44.95 4.02 23.05
N SER A 639 44.72 5.29 23.39
CA SER A 639 44.77 5.78 24.78
C SER A 639 43.73 5.08 25.65
N ILE A 640 43.76 5.30 26.96
CA ILE A 640 42.75 4.71 27.87
C ILE A 640 41.35 5.19 27.48
N GLU A 641 41.22 6.48 27.21
CA GLU A 641 39.98 7.16 26.83
C GLU A 641 39.48 6.66 25.46
N ALA A 642 40.35 6.60 24.46
CA ALA A 642 39.99 6.09 23.13
C ALA A 642 39.55 4.62 23.17
N ARG A 643 40.19 3.79 24.01
CA ARG A 643 39.77 2.40 24.19
C ARG A 643 38.41 2.30 24.87
N GLN A 644 38.13 3.14 25.86
CA GLN A 644 36.83 3.19 26.52
C GLN A 644 35.73 3.54 25.51
N ASP A 645 35.93 4.57 24.69
CA ASP A 645 34.96 5.00 23.67
C ASP A 645 34.70 3.92 22.61
N LYS A 646 35.75 3.27 22.11
CA LYS A 646 35.64 2.16 21.15
C LYS A 646 34.83 0.99 21.72
N VAL A 647 35.11 0.61 22.97
CA VAL A 647 34.36 -0.44 23.67
C VAL A 647 32.92 0.00 23.92
N HIS A 648 32.71 1.28 24.22
CA HIS A 648 31.38 1.85 24.47
C HIS A 648 30.50 1.82 23.22
N ILE A 649 31.02 2.24 22.06
CA ILE A 649 30.32 2.13 20.76
C ILE A 649 29.92 0.68 20.48
N LEU A 650 30.87 -0.25 20.63
CA LEU A 650 30.60 -1.68 20.44
C LEU A 650 29.53 -2.18 21.40
N THR A 651 29.59 -1.75 22.66
CA THR A 651 28.68 -2.20 23.70
C THR A 651 27.27 -1.68 23.50
N LEU A 652 27.14 -0.38 23.24
CA LEU A 652 25.87 0.30 22.99
C LEU A 652 25.17 -0.24 21.73
N ALA A 653 25.92 -0.55 20.67
CA ALA A 653 25.37 -1.20 19.48
C ALA A 653 24.67 -2.54 19.80
N GLY A 654 25.10 -3.24 20.86
CA GLY A 654 24.45 -4.45 21.34
C GLY A 654 23.04 -4.26 21.93
N PHE A 655 22.63 -3.02 22.20
CA PHE A 655 21.28 -2.66 22.68
C PHE A 655 20.37 -2.09 21.59
N LEU A 656 20.89 -1.94 20.37
CA LEU A 656 20.16 -1.55 19.17
C LEU A 656 19.85 -2.79 18.30
N ASP A 657 19.04 -2.64 17.24
CA ASP A 657 18.94 -3.69 16.21
C ASP A 657 20.32 -3.91 15.53
N GLY A 658 20.93 -5.05 15.84
CA GLY A 658 22.28 -5.42 15.38
C GLY A 658 22.36 -5.75 13.89
N LYS A 659 21.24 -5.84 13.16
CA LYS A 659 21.25 -6.16 11.72
C LYS A 659 21.90 -5.08 10.86
N GLU A 660 21.63 -3.82 11.16
CA GLU A 660 22.16 -2.66 10.43
C GLU A 660 22.16 -1.42 11.34
N VAL A 661 23.30 -1.09 11.93
CA VAL A 661 23.49 0.10 12.77
C VAL A 661 24.24 1.16 11.98
N SER A 662 23.75 2.40 12.01
CA SER A 662 24.38 3.56 11.36
C SER A 662 25.20 4.39 12.35
N ASP A 663 26.39 4.84 11.94
CA ASP A 663 27.22 5.77 12.69
C ASP A 663 26.55 7.14 12.91
N GLU A 664 25.56 7.47 12.07
CA GLU A 664 24.77 8.70 12.19
C GLU A 664 24.01 8.79 13.51
N LEU A 665 23.56 7.65 14.07
CA LEU A 665 22.91 7.60 15.38
C LEU A 665 23.83 8.19 16.46
N PHE A 666 25.09 7.75 16.48
CA PHE A 666 26.07 8.23 17.44
C PHE A 666 26.43 9.69 17.17
N ARG A 667 26.65 10.05 15.90
CA ARG A 667 26.89 11.44 15.52
C ARG A 667 25.80 12.40 16.02
N CYS A 668 24.53 12.07 15.82
CA CYS A 668 23.40 12.86 16.30
C CYS A 668 23.44 13.05 17.82
N TYR A 669 23.71 11.99 18.58
CA TYR A 669 23.76 12.09 20.04
C TYR A 669 24.96 12.91 20.55
N SER A 670 26.13 12.76 19.92
CA SER A 670 27.35 13.54 20.26
C SER A 670 27.14 15.06 20.14
N SER A 671 26.30 15.51 19.20
CA SER A 671 25.98 16.94 19.06
C SER A 671 25.22 17.53 20.27
N LYS A 672 24.55 16.69 21.05
CA LYS A 672 23.85 17.08 22.29
C LYS A 672 24.67 16.83 23.54
N ASN A 673 25.64 15.92 23.46
CA ASN A 673 26.47 15.51 24.59
C ASN A 673 27.94 15.44 24.15
N ILE A 674 28.61 16.59 24.08
CA ILE A 674 29.98 16.72 23.56
C ILE A 674 31.01 15.96 24.41
N ASN A 675 30.71 15.70 25.69
CA ASN A 675 31.55 14.92 26.59
C ASN A 675 31.38 13.40 26.42
N TRP A 676 30.50 12.98 25.51
CA TRP A 676 30.23 11.58 25.21
C TRP A 676 31.02 11.14 23.96
N LEU A 677 31.75 10.03 24.08
CA LEU A 677 32.71 9.54 23.09
C LEU A 677 33.78 10.59 22.72
N VAL A 678 34.47 11.12 23.73
CA VAL A 678 35.39 12.27 23.61
C VAL A 678 36.46 12.07 22.52
N SER A 679 36.98 10.85 22.36
CA SER A 679 37.97 10.55 21.32
C SER A 679 37.42 10.70 19.90
N CYS A 680 36.11 10.57 19.71
CA CYS A 680 35.41 10.71 18.43
C CYS A 680 34.99 12.16 18.13
N VAL A 681 35.24 13.09 19.05
CA VAL A 681 34.80 14.50 18.94
C VAL A 681 36.03 15.41 18.91
N ARG A 682 36.15 16.22 17.85
CA ARG A 682 37.21 17.23 17.71
C ARG A 682 36.57 18.60 17.49
N ASP A 683 37.04 19.60 18.22
CA ASP A 683 36.49 20.97 18.19
C ASP A 683 34.97 21.00 18.42
N SER A 684 34.46 20.15 19.31
CA SER A 684 33.02 19.97 19.61
C SER A 684 32.18 19.44 18.44
N VAL A 685 32.81 18.83 17.44
CA VAL A 685 32.15 18.22 16.28
C VAL A 685 32.57 16.76 16.15
N TRP A 686 31.62 15.89 15.81
CA TRP A 686 31.89 14.49 15.48
C TRP A 686 32.90 14.38 14.34
N ASP A 687 34.06 13.78 14.62
CA ASP A 687 35.06 13.46 13.60
C ASP A 687 34.62 12.19 12.87
N LYS A 688 34.04 12.38 11.68
CA LYS A 688 33.57 11.30 10.83
C LYS A 688 34.69 10.29 10.51
N TYR A 689 35.91 10.75 10.30
CA TYR A 689 37.00 9.85 9.91
C TYR A 689 37.47 9.01 11.08
N GLU A 690 37.55 9.60 12.28
CA GLU A 690 37.85 8.85 13.51
C GLU A 690 36.79 7.78 13.77
N GLY A 691 35.49 8.12 13.65
CA GLY A 691 34.40 7.14 13.79
C GLY A 691 34.52 5.99 12.78
N GLN A 692 34.89 6.29 11.53
CA GLN A 692 35.11 5.27 10.50
C GLN A 692 36.32 4.37 10.80
N ASP A 693 37.42 4.95 11.28
CA ASP A 693 38.63 4.21 11.64
C ASP A 693 38.36 3.29 12.85
N ILE A 694 37.58 3.73 13.83
CA ILE A 694 37.11 2.91 14.94
C ILE A 694 36.32 1.71 14.43
N LEU A 695 35.29 1.94 13.60
CA LEU A 695 34.46 0.85 13.07
C LEU A 695 35.27 -0.13 12.22
N LYS A 696 36.28 0.37 11.48
CA LYS A 696 37.20 -0.45 10.69
C LYS A 696 38.13 -1.28 11.55
N GLU A 697 38.64 -0.75 12.66
CA GLU A 697 39.41 -1.52 13.65
C GLU A 697 38.56 -2.65 14.25
N LEU A 698 37.35 -2.32 14.70
CA LEU A 698 36.43 -3.31 15.27
C LEU A 698 36.06 -4.42 14.27
N GLN A 699 35.86 -4.07 13.00
CA GLN A 699 35.69 -5.04 11.92
C GLN A 699 36.95 -5.90 11.71
N ASN A 700 38.13 -5.28 11.69
CA ASN A 700 39.41 -5.99 11.51
C ASN A 700 39.68 -6.99 12.63
N LEU A 701 39.15 -6.74 13.83
CA LEU A 701 39.19 -7.65 14.98
C LEU A 701 38.05 -8.70 14.99
N SER A 702 37.20 -8.73 13.95
CA SER A 702 36.01 -9.59 13.86
C SER A 702 35.00 -9.38 15.00
N LEU A 703 34.92 -8.15 15.51
CA LEU A 703 33.94 -7.72 16.51
C LEU A 703 32.65 -7.20 15.86
N LEU A 704 32.76 -6.67 14.64
CA LEU A 704 31.66 -6.20 13.78
C LEU A 704 31.72 -6.88 12.41
N GLN A 705 30.58 -6.90 11.70
CA GLN A 705 30.43 -7.48 10.37
C GLN A 705 29.83 -6.45 9.39
N ASN A 706 30.05 -6.66 8.10
CA ASN A 706 29.37 -5.92 7.02
C ASN A 706 29.52 -4.38 7.07
N LEU A 707 30.70 -3.88 7.45
CA LEU A 707 31.00 -2.45 7.40
C LEU A 707 30.89 -1.93 5.96
N HIS A 708 30.05 -0.91 5.77
CA HIS A 708 29.91 -0.19 4.52
C HIS A 708 30.13 1.31 4.77
N ILE A 709 31.11 1.89 4.08
CA ILE A 709 31.41 3.31 4.14
C ILE A 709 30.77 3.99 2.93
N GLY A 710 29.65 4.68 3.16
CA GLY A 710 28.93 5.44 2.15
C GLY A 710 29.33 6.92 2.11
N LYS A 711 28.78 7.65 1.13
CA LYS A 711 29.01 9.11 1.00
C LYS A 711 28.51 9.88 2.22
N ASN A 712 27.34 9.51 2.74
CA ASN A 712 26.64 10.23 3.81
C ASN A 712 26.57 9.45 5.14
N GLU A 713 26.52 8.12 5.10
CA GLU A 713 26.42 7.25 6.29
C GLU A 713 27.46 6.12 6.25
N THR A 714 27.87 5.66 7.43
CA THR A 714 28.63 4.42 7.61
C THR A 714 27.75 3.41 8.37
N THR A 715 27.52 2.25 7.78
CA THR A 715 26.67 1.21 8.39
C THR A 715 27.46 -0.05 8.71
N PHE A 716 27.08 -0.75 9.76
CA PHE A 716 27.67 -2.03 10.15
C PHE A 716 26.62 -2.95 10.77
N SER A 717 26.99 -4.20 11.02
CA SER A 717 26.14 -5.20 11.66
C SER A 717 26.89 -5.93 12.77
N MET A 718 26.14 -6.51 13.69
CA MET A 718 26.64 -7.31 14.79
C MET A 718 26.05 -8.71 14.70
N HIS A 719 26.89 -9.73 14.88
CA HIS A 719 26.42 -11.11 14.92
C HIS A 719 25.56 -11.34 16.18
N PRO A 720 24.41 -12.04 16.12
CA PRO A 720 23.52 -12.23 17.27
C PRO A 720 24.21 -12.81 18.51
N LEU A 721 25.11 -13.79 18.34
CA LEU A 721 25.91 -14.31 19.46
C LEU A 721 26.81 -13.23 20.10
N ILE A 722 27.40 -12.34 19.29
CA ILE A 722 28.21 -11.23 19.82
C ILE A 722 27.30 -10.26 20.60
N GLN A 723 26.10 -9.99 20.10
CA GLN A 723 25.12 -9.15 20.77
C GLN A 723 24.72 -9.73 22.15
N ASP A 724 24.40 -11.03 22.20
CA ASP A 724 24.12 -11.74 23.46
C ASP A 724 25.28 -11.62 24.44
N TRP A 725 26.52 -11.78 23.96
CA TRP A 725 27.72 -11.76 24.78
C TRP A 725 28.12 -10.38 25.29
N VAL A 726 27.94 -9.35 24.47
CA VAL A 726 28.05 -7.95 24.91
C VAL A 726 27.14 -7.74 26.10
N GLN A 727 25.87 -8.15 26.00
CA GLN A 727 24.93 -8.01 27.11
C GLN A 727 25.32 -8.87 28.33
N LEU A 728 25.80 -10.11 28.13
CA LEU A 728 26.24 -10.99 29.22
C LEU A 728 27.40 -10.44 30.05
N ARG A 729 28.32 -9.68 29.46
CA ARG A 729 29.44 -9.08 30.22
C ARG A 729 29.00 -8.02 31.22
N ILE A 730 27.84 -7.43 30.96
CA ILE A 730 27.39 -6.23 31.63
C ILE A 730 26.51 -6.67 32.78
N ASN A 731 26.75 -6.12 33.96
CA ASN A 731 25.87 -6.36 35.11
C ASN A 731 24.48 -5.75 34.86
N VAL A 732 23.50 -6.13 35.69
CA VAL A 732 22.10 -5.73 35.46
C VAL A 732 21.95 -4.21 35.50
N GLU A 733 22.64 -3.54 36.42
CA GLU A 733 22.60 -2.08 36.58
C GLU A 733 23.12 -1.36 35.33
N ALA A 734 24.25 -1.81 34.76
CA ALA A 734 24.80 -1.20 33.56
C ALA A 734 24.00 -1.55 32.29
N ARG A 735 23.25 -2.65 32.26
CA ARG A 735 22.31 -2.95 31.15
C ARG A 735 21.17 -1.93 31.12
N GLN A 736 20.65 -1.54 32.29
CA GLN A 736 19.65 -0.48 32.39
C GLN A 736 20.21 0.85 31.88
N ALA A 737 21.42 1.23 32.32
CA ALA A 737 22.08 2.46 31.88
C ALA A 737 22.31 2.50 30.35
N LEU A 738 22.73 1.39 29.74
CA LEU A 738 22.94 1.31 28.29
C LEU A 738 21.63 1.26 27.49
N THR A 739 20.57 0.65 28.05
CA THR A 739 19.24 0.69 27.44
C THR A 739 18.71 2.12 27.43
N LEU A 740 18.86 2.83 28.55
CA LEU A 740 18.57 4.25 28.66
C LEU A 740 19.38 5.07 27.64
N GLU A 741 20.67 4.81 27.52
CA GLU A 741 21.50 5.52 26.58
C GLU A 741 21.08 5.26 25.11
N ALA A 742 20.71 4.03 24.77
CA ALA A 742 20.18 3.69 23.45
C ALA A 742 18.86 4.43 23.15
N VAL A 743 17.97 4.57 24.15
CA VAL A 743 16.76 5.41 24.05
C VAL A 743 17.13 6.86 23.72
N LEU A 744 18.09 7.43 24.45
CA LEU A 744 18.50 8.82 24.27
C LEU A 744 19.19 9.07 22.91
N VAL A 745 19.97 8.12 22.43
CA VAL A 745 20.62 8.18 21.11
C VAL A 745 19.57 8.21 19.99
N LEU A 746 18.55 7.35 20.07
CA LEU A 746 17.45 7.33 19.11
C LEU A 746 16.60 8.61 19.21
N SER A 747 16.34 9.12 20.41
CA SER A 747 15.64 10.39 20.60
C SER A 747 16.39 11.56 19.95
N ALA A 748 17.70 11.65 20.18
CA ALA A 748 18.52 12.70 19.57
C ALA A 748 18.51 12.65 18.04
N PHE A 749 18.52 11.45 17.46
CA PHE A 749 18.37 11.28 16.01
C PHE A 749 17.01 11.80 15.51
N LEU A 750 15.91 11.41 16.16
CA LEU A 750 14.56 11.83 15.77
C LEU A 750 14.37 13.34 15.82
N GLU A 751 14.95 13.99 16.83
CA GLU A 751 14.87 15.44 17.00
C GLU A 751 15.66 16.21 15.93
N ILE A 752 16.85 15.72 15.55
CA ILE A 752 17.70 16.41 14.55
C ILE A 752 17.17 16.21 13.13
N GLN A 753 16.76 15.00 12.77
CA GLN A 753 16.38 14.68 11.39
C GLN A 753 14.93 15.08 11.04
N SER A 754 14.09 15.35 12.05
CA SER A 754 12.65 15.63 11.90
C SER A 754 11.85 14.51 11.22
N ILE A 755 10.75 14.10 11.83
CA ILE A 755 9.91 12.99 11.35
C ILE A 755 9.36 13.25 9.92
N HIS A 756 9.13 14.51 9.57
CA HIS A 756 8.54 14.90 8.29
C HIS A 756 9.53 14.86 7.13
N ASN A 757 10.83 14.99 7.38
CA ASN A 757 11.86 15.05 6.33
C ASN A 757 12.50 13.68 6.05
N MET A 758 12.23 12.67 6.89
CA MET A 758 12.80 11.33 6.73
C MET A 758 12.15 10.52 5.60
N THR A 759 13.00 9.85 4.80
CA THR A 759 12.58 8.88 3.79
C THR A 759 11.92 7.65 4.44
N LEU A 760 11.11 6.91 3.66
CA LEU A 760 10.50 5.67 4.15
C LEU A 760 11.53 4.63 4.61
N LYS A 761 12.66 4.49 3.89
CA LYS A 761 13.75 3.58 4.25
C LYS A 761 14.35 3.93 5.60
N THR A 762 14.62 5.22 5.85
CA THR A 762 15.14 5.69 7.14
C THR A 762 14.13 5.43 8.26
N LYS A 763 12.85 5.73 8.04
CA LYS A 763 11.77 5.45 9.01
C LYS A 763 11.72 3.97 9.38
N GLN A 764 11.85 3.06 8.41
CA GLN A 764 11.87 1.62 8.68
C GLN A 764 13.08 1.16 9.51
N LYS A 765 14.28 1.70 9.23
CA LYS A 765 15.50 1.41 10.03
C LYS A 765 15.33 1.84 11.48
N ILE A 766 14.90 3.09 11.70
CA ILE A 766 14.70 3.63 13.05
C ILE A 766 13.60 2.89 13.81
N LEU A 767 12.53 2.49 13.13
CA LEU A 767 11.48 1.67 13.72
C LEU A 767 12.05 0.35 14.27
N SER A 768 12.92 -0.35 13.53
CA SER A 768 13.53 -1.59 14.01
C SER A 768 14.38 -1.37 15.27
N HIS A 769 15.16 -0.28 15.33
CA HIS A 769 15.93 0.04 16.53
C HIS A 769 15.03 0.37 17.73
N ILE A 770 13.95 1.15 17.53
CA ILE A 770 12.97 1.46 18.59
C ILE A 770 12.29 0.19 19.10
N GLU A 771 11.90 -0.73 18.21
CA GLU A 771 11.30 -2.01 18.60
C GLU A 771 12.25 -2.84 19.48
N VAL A 772 13.54 -2.93 19.14
CA VAL A 772 14.55 -3.63 19.96
C VAL A 772 14.75 -2.94 21.32
N VAL A 773 14.85 -1.61 21.33
CA VAL A 773 15.01 -0.84 22.57
C VAL A 773 13.79 -0.99 23.47
N LEU A 774 12.57 -1.00 22.93
CA LEU A 774 11.34 -1.22 23.70
C LEU A 774 11.20 -2.67 24.20
N GLN A 775 11.75 -3.66 23.49
CA GLN A 775 11.84 -5.03 23.99
C GLN A 775 12.83 -5.16 25.15
N ASN A 776 13.96 -4.46 25.07
CA ASN A 776 14.94 -4.38 26.16
C ASN A 776 14.36 -3.64 27.35
N GLU A 777 13.59 -2.58 27.10
CA GLU A 777 12.89 -1.83 28.12
C GLU A 777 11.95 -2.70 28.96
N ASN A 778 11.12 -3.52 28.32
CA ASN A 778 10.21 -4.43 29.04
C ASN A 778 10.96 -5.39 29.99
N LYS A 779 12.27 -5.55 29.82
CA LYS A 779 13.14 -6.36 30.68
C LYS A 779 13.88 -5.53 31.74
N TYR A 780 14.13 -4.24 31.51
CA TYR A 780 15.03 -3.41 32.32
C TYR A 780 14.40 -2.11 32.87
N THR A 781 13.12 -1.86 32.60
CA THR A 781 12.26 -0.86 33.29
C THR A 781 12.81 0.57 33.33
N VAL A 782 13.41 1.08 32.26
CA VAL A 782 13.96 2.44 32.13
C VAL A 782 12.87 3.52 32.19
N PHE A 783 11.79 3.41 31.42
CA PHE A 783 10.71 4.41 31.41
C PHE A 783 9.91 4.38 32.71
N THR A 784 10.02 3.33 33.53
CA THR A 784 9.33 3.24 34.83
C THR A 784 10.21 3.52 36.04
N ASP A 785 11.53 3.31 35.97
CA ASP A 785 12.43 3.49 37.12
C ASP A 785 13.27 4.77 37.00
N SER A 786 13.42 5.35 35.80
CA SER A 786 14.17 6.59 35.55
C SER A 786 13.27 7.81 35.32
N PHE A 787 12.04 7.82 35.88
CA PHE A 787 11.06 8.89 35.69
C PHE A 787 11.59 10.28 36.04
N GLU A 788 12.54 10.40 36.97
CA GLU A 788 13.12 11.67 37.41
C GLU A 788 13.95 12.38 36.32
N GLU A 789 14.40 11.65 35.29
CA GLU A 789 15.13 12.24 34.17
C GLU A 789 14.18 12.78 33.09
N THR A 790 14.09 14.11 32.98
CA THR A 790 13.27 14.79 31.96
C THR A 790 13.58 14.32 30.52
N ARG A 791 14.86 14.02 30.23
CA ARG A 791 15.29 13.48 28.92
C ARG A 791 14.63 12.15 28.54
N VAL A 792 14.32 11.30 29.53
CA VAL A 792 13.63 10.02 29.31
C VAL A 792 12.18 10.27 28.91
N LEU A 793 11.55 11.26 29.53
CA LEU A 793 10.18 11.67 29.21
C LEU A 793 10.10 12.32 27.83
N ASP A 794 11.12 13.09 27.45
CA ASP A 794 11.25 13.67 26.11
C ASP A 794 11.43 12.59 25.04
N ALA A 795 12.23 11.56 25.33
CA ALA A 795 12.40 10.41 24.45
C ALA A 795 11.10 9.60 24.31
N ALA A 796 10.37 9.37 25.40
CA ALA A 796 9.06 8.71 25.36
C ALA A 796 8.06 9.51 24.49
N ALA A 797 8.00 10.83 24.65
CA ALA A 797 7.16 11.69 23.82
C ALA A 797 7.56 11.60 22.33
N SER A 798 8.86 11.65 22.03
CA SER A 798 9.41 11.56 20.67
C SER A 798 9.13 10.21 20.00
N PHE A 799 9.27 9.11 20.76
CA PHE A 799 8.92 7.77 20.30
C PHE A 799 7.41 7.66 20.05
N GLY A 800 6.58 8.23 20.93
CA GLY A 800 5.13 8.29 20.76
C GLY A 800 4.73 8.93 19.43
N LEU A 801 5.27 10.11 19.13
CA LEU A 801 5.01 10.82 17.87
C LEU A 801 5.54 10.06 16.64
N PHE A 802 6.76 9.51 16.73
CA PHE A 802 7.32 8.71 15.64
C PHE A 802 6.47 7.48 15.35
N LEU A 803 6.10 6.71 16.38
CA LEU A 803 5.27 5.52 16.25
C LEU A 803 3.88 5.84 15.70
N GLN A 804 3.27 6.97 16.09
CA GLN A 804 2.02 7.45 15.51
C GLN A 804 2.16 7.68 13.99
N SER A 805 3.25 8.35 13.58
CA SER A 805 3.54 8.59 12.15
C SER A 805 3.75 7.31 11.33
N GLN A 806 4.13 6.21 11.99
CA GLN A 806 4.32 4.89 11.39
C GLN A 806 3.08 3.98 11.52
N GLY A 807 1.95 4.50 12.03
CA GLY A 807 0.72 3.73 12.25
C GLY A 807 0.82 2.72 13.40
N ARG A 808 1.85 2.77 14.25
CA ARG A 808 2.05 1.91 15.42
C ARG A 808 1.28 2.46 16.63
N TYR A 809 -0.03 2.58 16.47
CA TYR A 809 -0.92 3.27 17.39
C TYR A 809 -0.91 2.75 18.84
N ASN A 810 -0.79 1.43 19.04
CA ASN A 810 -0.74 0.84 20.39
C ASN A 810 0.56 1.18 21.13
N MET A 811 1.71 1.04 20.46
CA MET A 811 3.01 1.37 21.04
C MET A 811 3.14 2.89 21.24
N SER A 812 2.62 3.68 20.30
CA SER A 812 2.52 5.13 20.43
C SER A 812 1.73 5.53 21.68
N LYS A 813 0.56 4.90 21.92
CA LYS A 813 -0.26 5.16 23.10
C LYS A 813 0.50 4.89 24.39
N GLN A 814 1.19 3.75 24.47
CA GLN A 814 1.98 3.39 25.64
C GLN A 814 3.06 4.44 25.92
N MET A 815 3.81 4.86 24.90
CA MET A 815 4.88 5.86 25.06
C MET A 815 4.35 7.25 25.42
N SER A 816 3.25 7.70 24.79
CA SER A 816 2.60 8.96 25.13
C SER A 816 2.02 8.96 26.56
N GLN A 817 1.50 7.82 27.03
CA GLN A 817 1.05 7.65 28.42
C GLN A 817 2.22 7.71 29.40
N HIS A 818 3.32 7.00 29.15
CA HIS A 818 4.52 7.07 29.99
C HIS A 818 5.05 8.50 30.10
N ALA A 819 5.13 9.23 28.98
CA ALA A 819 5.56 10.62 28.96
C ALA A 819 4.61 11.52 29.76
N LEU A 820 3.29 11.34 29.63
CA LEU A 820 2.29 12.14 30.35
C LEU A 820 2.32 11.87 31.86
N GLU A 821 2.33 10.60 32.27
CA GLU A 821 2.37 10.19 33.66
C GLU A 821 3.64 10.67 34.34
N GLY A 822 4.80 10.44 33.71
CA GLY A 822 6.09 10.88 34.23
C GLY A 822 6.19 12.41 34.36
N ARG A 823 5.80 13.17 33.33
CA ARG A 823 5.82 14.65 33.40
C ARG A 823 4.83 15.18 34.43
N THR A 824 3.68 14.52 34.59
CA THR A 824 2.71 14.87 35.65
C THR A 824 3.30 14.70 37.05
N ILE A 825 4.11 13.66 37.26
CA ILE A 825 4.77 13.40 38.56
C ILE A 825 5.93 14.37 38.80
N VAL A 826 6.82 14.54 37.81
CA VAL A 826 8.08 15.27 37.97
C VAL A 826 7.91 16.78 37.85
N LEU A 827 7.16 17.22 36.84
CA LEU A 827 7.01 18.64 36.50
C LEU A 827 5.68 19.21 37.00
N GLY A 828 4.70 18.33 37.29
CA GLY A 828 3.35 18.71 37.70
C GLY A 828 2.37 18.81 36.52
N LYS A 829 1.08 18.79 36.83
CA LYS A 829 -0.04 18.84 35.86
C LYS A 829 -0.11 20.15 35.06
N GLU A 830 0.47 21.22 35.59
CA GLU A 830 0.43 22.56 35.01
C GLU A 830 1.71 22.89 34.22
N HIS A 831 2.69 21.99 34.14
CA HIS A 831 3.90 22.25 33.39
C HIS A 831 3.65 22.23 31.87
N PRO A 832 4.25 23.16 31.08
CA PRO A 832 4.05 23.20 29.62
C PRO A 832 4.29 21.87 28.91
N ASP A 833 5.36 21.15 29.27
CA ASP A 833 5.65 19.84 28.69
C ASP A 833 4.60 18.76 29.04
N THR A 834 3.99 18.85 30.23
CA THR A 834 2.87 17.98 30.61
C THR A 834 1.65 18.26 29.74
N LEU A 835 1.37 19.55 29.49
CA LEU A 835 0.27 19.98 28.61
C LEU A 835 0.50 19.53 27.16
N SER A 836 1.74 19.62 26.67
CA SER A 836 2.15 19.10 25.37
C SER A 836 1.93 17.59 25.26
N SER A 837 2.30 16.81 26.30
CA SER A 837 2.01 15.36 26.35
C SER A 837 0.51 15.05 26.34
N MET A 838 -0.32 15.84 27.05
CA MET A 838 -1.78 15.68 27.01
C MET A 838 -2.32 15.93 25.60
N ASN A 839 -1.85 16.98 24.93
CA ASN A 839 -2.24 17.31 23.55
C ASN A 839 -1.83 16.20 22.57
N ASN A 840 -0.63 15.62 22.72
CA ASN A 840 -0.16 14.51 21.89
C ASN A 840 -0.99 13.24 22.10
N LEU A 841 -1.35 12.92 23.34
CA LEU A 841 -2.22 11.77 23.64
C LEU A 841 -3.63 11.97 23.05
N ALA A 842 -4.18 13.18 23.14
CA ALA A 842 -5.47 13.51 22.54
C ALA A 842 -5.44 13.41 21.00
N SER A 843 -4.36 13.91 20.38
CA SER A 843 -4.12 13.79 18.93
C SER A 843 -4.01 12.33 18.47
N LEU A 844 -3.36 11.49 19.27
CA LEU A 844 -3.30 10.07 19.02
C LEU A 844 -4.70 9.42 19.03
N LEU A 845 -5.53 9.75 20.02
CA LEU A 845 -6.90 9.24 20.11
C LEU A 845 -7.78 9.75 18.97
N ASP A 846 -7.64 11.03 18.59
CA ASP A 846 -8.30 11.63 17.43
C ASP A 846 -7.92 10.89 16.13
N SER A 847 -6.62 10.62 15.92
CA SER A 847 -6.16 9.86 14.75
C SER A 847 -6.66 8.41 14.68
N GLN A 848 -7.12 7.84 15.81
CA GLN A 848 -7.78 6.53 15.88
C GLN A 848 -9.31 6.61 15.70
N GLY A 849 -9.88 7.80 15.52
CA GLY A 849 -11.33 8.04 15.47
C GLY A 849 -12.00 7.97 16.84
N LYS A 850 -11.25 8.01 17.96
CA LYS A 850 -11.78 7.93 19.33
C LYS A 850 -12.10 9.31 19.88
N TYR A 851 -13.00 10.02 19.18
CA TYR A 851 -13.28 11.41 19.46
C TYR A 851 -13.83 11.65 20.88
N ASP A 852 -14.63 10.72 21.40
CA ASP A 852 -15.21 10.80 22.75
C ASP A 852 -14.15 10.72 23.87
N GLU A 853 -13.02 10.03 23.63
CA GLU A 853 -11.89 9.98 24.56
C GLU A 853 -10.97 11.21 24.40
N ALA A 854 -10.82 11.74 23.18
CA ALA A 854 -9.92 12.86 22.87
C ALA A 854 -10.47 14.22 23.34
N GLU A 855 -11.77 14.47 23.16
CA GLU A 855 -12.43 15.75 23.48
C GLU A 855 -12.21 16.22 24.93
N PRO A 856 -12.47 15.39 25.97
CA PRO A 856 -12.26 15.84 27.35
C PRO A 856 -10.80 16.19 27.64
N ILE A 857 -9.85 15.46 27.03
CA ILE A 857 -8.42 15.75 27.19
C ILE A 857 -8.07 17.09 26.54
N TYR A 858 -8.48 17.33 25.29
CA TYR A 858 -8.24 18.62 24.63
C TYR A 858 -8.85 19.81 25.38
N ARG A 859 -10.09 19.68 25.86
CA ARG A 859 -10.75 20.74 26.65
C ARG A 859 -10.00 21.00 27.96
N GLN A 860 -9.55 19.96 28.64
CA GLN A 860 -8.76 20.09 29.86
C GLN A 860 -7.39 20.71 29.58
N THR A 861 -6.69 20.28 28.53
CA THR A 861 -5.41 20.84 28.11
C THR A 861 -5.55 22.32 27.79
N LEU A 862 -6.56 22.72 27.00
CA LEU A 862 -6.79 24.11 26.66
C LEU A 862 -7.01 24.98 27.91
N LEU A 863 -7.86 24.53 28.84
CA LEU A 863 -8.11 25.26 30.09
C LEU A 863 -6.84 25.46 30.92
N LEU A 864 -6.00 24.43 31.02
CA LEU A 864 -4.72 24.52 31.74
C LEU A 864 -3.71 25.39 30.99
N SER A 865 -3.61 25.29 29.66
CA SER A 865 -2.75 26.13 28.83
C SER A 865 -3.14 27.61 28.94
N GLU A 866 -4.43 27.95 28.90
CA GLU A 866 -4.89 29.32 29.10
C GLU A 866 -4.54 29.86 30.50
N LYS A 867 -4.62 29.01 31.54
CA LYS A 867 -4.28 29.39 32.91
C LYS A 867 -2.77 29.62 33.10
N VAL A 868 -1.95 28.73 32.55
CA VAL A 868 -0.49 28.69 32.82
C VAL A 868 0.27 29.60 31.85
N LEU A 869 -0.04 29.49 30.55
CA LEU A 869 0.70 30.15 29.48
C LEU A 869 0.01 31.43 29.00
N GLY A 870 -1.30 31.57 29.24
CA GLY A 870 -2.13 32.68 28.80
C GLY A 870 -2.80 32.45 27.43
N LYS A 871 -3.73 33.34 27.06
CA LYS A 871 -4.54 33.26 25.81
C LYS A 871 -3.73 33.42 24.53
N GLU A 872 -2.57 34.07 24.62
CA GLU A 872 -1.75 34.46 23.48
C GLU A 872 -0.54 33.54 23.27
N HIS A 873 -0.30 32.55 24.13
CA HIS A 873 0.86 31.68 23.97
C HIS A 873 0.69 30.73 22.78
N PRO A 874 1.74 30.48 21.96
CA PRO A 874 1.67 29.61 20.79
C PRO A 874 1.10 28.21 21.09
N ASP A 875 1.50 27.59 22.21
CA ASP A 875 0.97 26.27 22.61
C ASP A 875 -0.51 26.29 22.99
N THR A 876 -1.00 27.40 23.57
CA THR A 876 -2.44 27.60 23.83
C THR A 876 -3.19 27.70 22.50
N LEU A 877 -2.64 28.44 21.53
CA LEU A 877 -3.23 28.58 20.19
C LEU A 877 -3.26 27.25 19.44
N SER A 878 -2.20 26.45 19.53
CA SER A 878 -2.15 25.09 18.99
C SER A 878 -3.20 24.18 19.63
N SER A 879 -3.35 24.25 20.95
CA SER A 879 -4.39 23.50 21.69
C SER A 879 -5.81 23.90 21.26
N MET A 880 -6.07 25.21 21.05
CA MET A 880 -7.34 25.70 20.53
C MET A 880 -7.62 25.17 19.11
N ASN A 881 -6.61 25.22 18.23
CA ASN A 881 -6.73 24.73 16.85
C ASN A 881 -7.03 23.21 16.82
N ASN A 882 -6.38 22.41 17.67
CA ASN A 882 -6.60 20.97 17.74
C ASN A 882 -8.00 20.61 18.28
N LEU A 883 -8.48 21.33 19.30
CA LEU A 883 -9.85 21.16 19.78
C LEU A 883 -10.87 21.52 18.69
N ALA A 884 -10.66 22.61 17.96
CA ALA A 884 -11.54 23.01 16.87
C ALA A 884 -11.53 22.00 15.71
N LEU A 885 -10.36 21.42 15.39
CA LEU A 885 -10.22 20.31 14.42
C LEU A 885 -11.03 19.09 14.84
N LEU A 886 -10.92 18.67 16.09
CA LEU A 886 -11.69 17.54 16.62
C LEU A 886 -13.20 17.81 16.53
N LEU A 887 -13.66 19.00 16.95
CA LEU A 887 -15.07 19.37 16.89
C LEU A 887 -15.58 19.40 15.44
N ASN A 888 -14.77 19.86 14.49
CA ASN A 888 -15.06 19.80 13.07
C ASN A 888 -15.19 18.34 12.57
N SER A 889 -14.27 17.46 12.96
CA SER A 889 -14.33 16.02 12.65
C SER A 889 -15.56 15.32 13.23
N GLN A 890 -16.06 15.78 14.39
CA GLN A 890 -17.32 15.33 14.98
C GLN A 890 -18.58 15.94 14.33
N GLY A 891 -18.43 16.90 13.41
CA GLY A 891 -19.53 17.65 12.80
C GLY A 891 -20.15 18.73 13.69
N LYS A 892 -19.52 19.09 14.83
CA LYS A 892 -19.96 20.15 15.74
C LYS A 892 -19.48 21.52 15.26
N TYR A 893 -19.89 21.90 14.05
CA TYR A 893 -19.37 23.09 13.38
C TYR A 893 -19.66 24.40 14.13
N ASP A 894 -20.81 24.50 14.81
CA ASP A 894 -21.22 25.69 15.56
C ASP A 894 -20.32 25.94 16.79
N GLU A 895 -19.71 24.89 17.36
CA GLU A 895 -18.73 25.01 18.44
C GLU A 895 -17.31 25.25 17.91
N ALA A 896 -16.96 24.69 16.75
CA ALA A 896 -15.64 24.83 16.15
C ALA A 896 -15.37 26.24 15.58
N GLU A 897 -16.38 26.87 14.96
CA GLU A 897 -16.25 28.19 14.31
C GLU A 897 -15.73 29.30 15.22
N PRO A 898 -16.33 29.57 16.40
CA PRO A 898 -15.84 30.63 17.27
C PRO A 898 -14.42 30.36 17.78
N ILE A 899 -14.05 29.09 17.98
CA ILE A 899 -12.70 28.71 18.43
C ILE A 899 -11.69 29.02 17.31
N TYR A 900 -11.94 28.59 16.07
CA TYR A 900 -11.05 28.89 14.95
C TYR A 900 -10.91 30.39 14.68
N GLN A 901 -12.01 31.15 14.72
CA GLN A 901 -11.97 32.61 14.53
C GLN A 901 -11.12 33.27 15.63
N GLN A 902 -11.29 32.85 16.88
CA GLN A 902 -10.51 33.36 18.00
C GLN A 902 -9.03 32.97 17.89
N THR A 903 -8.72 31.71 17.55
CA THR A 903 -7.35 31.24 17.34
C THR A 903 -6.66 32.03 16.24
N LEU A 904 -7.32 32.22 15.10
CA LEU A 904 -6.76 32.99 13.98
C LEU A 904 -6.43 34.43 14.39
N LEU A 905 -7.37 35.12 15.04
CA LEU A 905 -7.17 36.51 15.49
C LEU A 905 -5.96 36.63 16.43
N LEU A 906 -5.82 35.68 17.37
CA LEU A 906 -4.72 35.69 18.33
C LEU A 906 -3.38 35.27 17.68
N SER A 907 -3.39 34.27 16.80
CA SER A 907 -2.19 33.88 16.03
C SER A 907 -1.70 35.01 15.12
N GLU A 908 -2.60 35.72 14.44
CA GLU A 908 -2.23 36.91 13.65
C GLU A 908 -1.57 38.00 14.51
N LYS A 909 -2.07 38.20 15.74
CA LYS A 909 -1.55 39.20 16.68
C LYS A 909 -0.16 38.82 17.21
N VAL A 910 0.03 37.56 17.59
CA VAL A 910 1.19 37.09 18.34
C VAL A 910 2.32 36.63 17.43
N LEU A 911 2.00 35.74 16.50
CA LEU A 911 2.96 35.09 15.61
C LEU A 911 3.15 35.90 14.32
N GLY A 912 2.19 36.79 14.02
CA GLY A 912 2.12 37.52 12.78
C GLY A 912 1.31 36.76 11.74
N LYS A 913 0.80 37.50 10.76
CA LYS A 913 -0.03 36.98 9.66
C LYS A 913 0.71 35.98 8.75
N GLU A 914 2.05 35.96 8.74
CA GLU A 914 2.90 35.12 7.86
C GLU A 914 3.42 33.83 8.53
N HIS A 915 3.17 33.62 9.82
CA HIS A 915 3.71 32.47 10.55
C HIS A 915 3.04 31.15 10.14
N PRO A 916 3.76 30.01 10.04
CA PRO A 916 3.19 28.72 9.64
C PRO A 916 1.94 28.30 10.43
N ASP A 917 1.93 28.53 11.75
CA ASP A 917 0.76 28.20 12.60
C ASP A 917 -0.44 29.11 12.36
N THR A 918 -0.21 30.39 12.03
CA THR A 918 -1.27 31.31 11.60
C THR A 918 -1.86 30.84 10.28
N LEU A 919 -1.02 30.42 9.33
CA LEU A 919 -1.45 29.88 8.04
C LEU A 919 -2.23 28.56 8.20
N SER A 920 -1.80 27.68 9.10
CA SER A 920 -2.52 26.45 9.44
C SER A 920 -3.91 26.76 10.01
N SER A 921 -4.00 27.72 10.94
CA SER A 921 -5.27 28.16 11.53
C SER A 921 -6.21 28.78 10.50
N MET A 922 -5.69 29.59 9.56
CA MET A 922 -6.47 30.11 8.42
C MET A 922 -7.01 28.99 7.54
N ASN A 923 -6.16 28.02 7.19
CA ASN A 923 -6.56 26.89 6.34
C ASN A 923 -7.64 26.03 7.01
N ASN A 924 -7.54 25.81 8.33
CA ASN A 924 -8.51 25.01 9.08
C ASN A 924 -9.85 25.74 9.25
N LEU A 925 -9.84 27.06 9.48
CA LEU A 925 -11.05 27.86 9.48
C LEU A 925 -11.74 27.81 8.10
N ALA A 926 -10.97 27.91 7.02
CA ALA A 926 -11.51 27.83 5.68
C ALA A 926 -12.09 26.43 5.36
N LEU A 927 -11.46 25.35 5.86
CA LEU A 927 -11.98 23.98 5.76
C LEU A 927 -13.30 23.81 6.51
N LEU A 928 -13.41 24.41 7.70
CA LEU A 928 -14.67 24.43 8.46
C LEU A 928 -15.77 25.16 7.69
N LEU A 929 -15.50 26.37 7.19
CA LEU A 929 -16.48 27.16 6.44
C LEU A 929 -16.91 26.45 5.14
N ASN A 930 -15.98 25.76 4.47
CA ASN A 930 -16.27 24.89 3.34
C ASN A 930 -17.19 23.71 3.74
N SER A 931 -16.89 23.06 4.87
CA SER A 931 -17.67 21.93 5.41
C SER A 931 -19.09 22.36 5.81
N GLN A 932 -19.23 23.50 6.47
CA GLN A 932 -20.52 24.14 6.78
C GLN A 932 -21.28 24.52 5.51
N GLY A 933 -20.59 25.08 4.51
CA GLY A 933 -21.16 25.39 3.20
C GLY A 933 -21.74 24.15 2.53
N ASN A 934 -21.02 23.03 2.58
CA ASN A 934 -21.44 21.75 2.01
C ASN A 934 -22.66 21.15 2.73
N MET A 935 -22.67 21.17 4.06
CA MET A 935 -23.81 20.69 4.87
C MET A 935 -25.07 21.54 4.65
N ASN A 936 -24.94 22.87 4.57
CA ASN A 936 -26.05 23.78 4.31
C ASN A 936 -26.58 23.69 2.86
N ASN A 937 -25.71 23.33 1.91
CA ASN A 937 -26.09 23.05 0.53
C ASN A 937 -26.90 21.74 0.44
N LEU A 938 -26.53 20.72 1.23
CA LEU A 938 -27.31 19.47 1.38
C LEU A 938 -28.67 19.71 2.06
N ALA A 939 -28.77 20.71 2.93
CA ALA A 939 -30.00 21.12 3.62
C ALA A 939 -30.87 22.16 2.85
N GLY A 940 -30.43 22.65 1.68
CA GLY A 940 -31.23 23.50 0.78
C GLY A 940 -31.45 24.96 1.20
N LEU A 941 -30.64 25.51 2.11
CA LEU A 941 -30.73 26.90 2.58
C LEU A 941 -29.82 27.84 1.77
N LEU A 942 -30.33 29.01 1.38
CA LEU A 942 -29.62 30.10 0.66
C LEU A 942 -28.35 30.62 1.37
N GLN A 943 -28.11 30.21 2.61
CA GLN A 943 -26.95 30.57 3.42
C GLN A 943 -25.65 29.87 2.95
N SER A 944 -25.75 28.86 2.07
CA SER A 944 -24.59 28.13 1.53
C SER A 944 -23.63 29.00 0.70
N GLN A 945 -24.14 29.98 -0.05
CA GLN A 945 -23.30 30.92 -0.81
C GLN A 945 -22.46 31.79 0.13
N GLY A 946 -23.03 32.25 1.25
CA GLY A 946 -22.32 33.10 2.21
C GLY A 946 -21.09 32.43 2.83
N LYS A 947 -21.17 31.15 3.23
CA LYS A 947 -20.04 30.45 3.88
C LYS A 947 -18.91 30.10 2.91
N TYR A 948 -19.23 29.77 1.65
CA TYR A 948 -18.20 29.61 0.62
C TYR A 948 -17.54 30.93 0.24
N ASP A 949 -18.30 32.02 0.17
CA ASP A 949 -17.81 33.37 -0.10
C ASP A 949 -16.90 33.88 1.04
N GLU A 950 -17.12 33.43 2.28
CA GLU A 950 -16.24 33.67 3.42
C GLU A 950 -14.95 32.82 3.38
N ALA A 951 -15.01 31.57 2.92
CA ALA A 951 -13.87 30.64 2.89
C ALA A 951 -12.84 30.97 1.79
N GLU A 952 -13.30 31.40 0.62
CA GLU A 952 -12.43 31.67 -0.54
C GLU A 952 -11.35 32.72 -0.32
N PRO A 953 -11.65 33.93 0.20
CA PRO A 953 -10.62 34.93 0.44
C PRO A 953 -9.57 34.42 1.44
N ILE A 954 -9.98 33.62 2.44
CA ILE A 954 -9.07 33.03 3.42
C ILE A 954 -8.12 32.05 2.73
N TYR A 955 -8.61 31.10 1.94
CA TYR A 955 -7.73 30.16 1.22
C TYR A 955 -6.78 30.85 0.24
N ARG A 956 -7.27 31.84 -0.52
CA ARG A 956 -6.42 32.59 -1.46
C ARG A 956 -5.31 33.35 -0.73
N GLN A 957 -5.64 33.96 0.40
CA GLN A 957 -4.65 34.64 1.24
C GLN A 957 -3.66 33.66 1.87
N THR A 958 -4.11 32.53 2.40
CA THR A 958 -3.25 31.48 2.96
C THR A 958 -2.28 30.95 1.91
N LEU A 959 -2.77 30.65 0.71
CA LEU A 959 -1.93 30.17 -0.38
C LEU A 959 -0.83 31.20 -0.71
N LEU A 960 -1.20 32.45 -0.93
CA LEU A 960 -0.25 33.52 -1.27
C LEU A 960 0.85 33.68 -0.21
N LEU A 961 0.48 33.64 1.07
CA LEU A 961 1.44 33.75 2.16
C LEU A 961 2.30 32.49 2.31
N SER A 962 1.72 31.30 2.16
CA SER A 962 2.47 30.04 2.21
C SER A 962 3.50 29.92 1.08
N GLU A 963 3.16 30.34 -0.15
CA GLU A 963 4.10 30.40 -1.27
C GLU A 963 5.26 31.36 -0.99
N LYS A 964 4.99 32.52 -0.37
CA LYS A 964 5.99 33.53 -0.03
C LYS A 964 6.96 33.05 1.05
N VAL A 965 6.44 32.41 2.10
CA VAL A 965 7.20 32.08 3.31
C VAL A 965 7.89 30.71 3.21
N LEU A 966 7.16 29.71 2.72
CA LEU A 966 7.61 28.31 2.71
C LEU A 966 8.13 27.88 1.33
N GLY A 967 7.82 28.64 0.28
CA GLY A 967 8.10 28.28 -1.10
C GLY A 967 7.01 27.41 -1.71
N LYS A 968 7.05 27.27 -3.03
CA LYS A 968 6.00 26.61 -3.82
C LYS A 968 5.95 25.09 -3.66
N GLU A 969 7.08 24.46 -3.37
CA GLU A 969 7.20 22.99 -3.25
C GLU A 969 6.97 22.49 -1.82
N HIS A 970 6.77 23.39 -0.84
CA HIS A 970 6.61 22.98 0.54
C HIS A 970 5.26 22.26 0.77
N PRO A 971 5.22 21.14 1.53
CA PRO A 971 4.00 20.36 1.75
C PRO A 971 2.77 21.17 2.20
N ASN A 972 2.96 22.16 3.08
CA ASN A 972 1.87 23.04 3.55
C ASN A 972 1.35 23.99 2.45
N THR A 973 2.21 24.46 1.55
CA THR A 973 1.81 25.26 0.39
C THR A 973 0.99 24.39 -0.57
N LEU A 974 1.45 23.18 -0.84
CA LEU A 974 0.74 22.21 -1.68
C LEU A 974 -0.61 21.78 -1.08
N SER A 975 -0.69 21.65 0.25
CA SER A 975 -1.96 21.42 0.96
C SER A 975 -2.92 22.60 0.78
N SER A 976 -2.42 23.83 0.94
CA SER A 976 -3.22 25.05 0.77
C SER A 976 -3.73 25.21 -0.67
N MET A 977 -2.90 24.87 -1.67
CA MET A 977 -3.31 24.81 -3.09
C MET A 977 -4.45 23.81 -3.29
N ASN A 978 -4.29 22.59 -2.76
CA ASN A 978 -5.28 21.53 -2.88
C ASN A 978 -6.61 21.90 -2.20
N ASN A 979 -6.55 22.58 -1.06
CA ASN A 979 -7.75 23.01 -0.33
C ASN A 979 -8.47 24.17 -1.03
N LEU A 980 -7.71 25.14 -1.59
CA LEU A 980 -8.30 26.18 -2.44
C LEU A 980 -8.96 25.58 -3.68
N ALA A 981 -8.30 24.64 -4.36
CA ALA A 981 -8.86 23.94 -5.50
C ALA A 981 -10.13 23.15 -5.11
N GLY A 982 -10.14 22.48 -3.94
CA GLY A 982 -11.30 21.79 -3.40
C GLY A 982 -12.48 22.71 -3.05
N LEU A 983 -12.22 23.92 -2.54
CA LEU A 983 -13.26 24.92 -2.35
C LEU A 983 -13.81 25.41 -3.70
N LEU A 984 -12.94 25.74 -4.66
CA LEU A 984 -13.34 26.20 -5.98
C LEU A 984 -14.17 25.13 -6.71
N ASP A 985 -13.79 23.86 -6.57
CA ASP A 985 -14.55 22.69 -7.02
C ASP A 985 -15.94 22.64 -6.36
N SER A 986 -16.01 22.84 -5.04
CA SER A 986 -17.25 22.89 -4.25
C SER A 986 -18.16 24.07 -4.63
N GLN A 987 -17.57 25.22 -4.99
CA GLN A 987 -18.28 26.39 -5.54
C GLN A 987 -18.67 26.19 -7.02
N GLY A 988 -18.13 25.19 -7.71
CA GLY A 988 -18.32 24.95 -9.14
C GLY A 988 -17.47 25.80 -10.07
N LYS A 989 -16.41 26.43 -9.56
CA LYS A 989 -15.40 27.19 -10.32
C LYS A 989 -14.27 26.26 -10.80
N TYR A 990 -14.64 25.24 -11.59
CA TYR A 990 -13.71 24.20 -12.06
C TYR A 990 -12.56 24.76 -12.90
N ASP A 991 -12.82 25.80 -13.70
CA ASP A 991 -11.83 26.47 -14.55
C ASP A 991 -10.69 27.11 -13.72
N GLU A 992 -10.95 27.46 -12.46
CA GLU A 992 -9.93 27.96 -11.53
C GLU A 992 -9.31 26.84 -10.68
N ALA A 993 -10.07 25.77 -10.39
CA ALA A 993 -9.62 24.63 -9.58
C ALA A 993 -8.65 23.70 -10.32
N GLU A 994 -8.96 23.32 -11.55
CA GLU A 994 -8.17 22.40 -12.38
C GLU A 994 -6.69 22.81 -12.54
N PRO A 995 -6.36 24.07 -12.93
CA PRO A 995 -4.96 24.47 -13.07
C PRO A 995 -4.21 24.40 -11.73
N ILE A 996 -4.88 24.68 -10.61
CA ILE A 996 -4.28 24.58 -9.27
C ILE A 996 -4.01 23.10 -8.94
N TYR A 997 -4.95 22.18 -9.18
CA TYR A 997 -4.74 20.74 -8.98
C TYR A 997 -3.58 20.19 -9.82
N GLN A 998 -3.52 20.55 -11.12
CA GLN A 998 -2.43 20.13 -12.01
C GLN A 998 -1.08 20.67 -11.53
N GLN A 999 -1.03 21.93 -11.11
CA GLN A 999 0.18 22.55 -10.57
C GLN A 999 0.61 21.89 -9.25
N THR A 1000 -0.33 21.58 -8.34
CA THR A 1000 -0.05 20.87 -7.09
C THR A 1000 0.51 19.48 -7.37
N LEU A 1001 -0.04 18.74 -8.34
CA LEU A 1001 0.45 17.42 -8.73
C LEU A 1001 1.88 17.49 -9.27
N LEU A 1002 2.14 18.38 -10.22
CA LEU A 1002 3.48 18.60 -10.80
C LEU A 1002 4.53 18.95 -9.76
N LEU A 1003 4.16 19.73 -8.74
CA LEU A 1003 5.07 20.11 -7.66
C LEU A 1003 5.26 19.00 -6.62
N ARG A 1004 4.31 18.06 -6.47
CA ARG A 1004 4.47 16.86 -5.62
C ARG A 1004 5.33 15.77 -6.27
N GLU A 1005 5.40 15.75 -7.60
CA GLU A 1005 6.19 14.78 -8.37
C GLU A 1005 7.69 15.13 -8.42
N LYS A 1006 8.06 16.38 -8.14
CA LYS A 1006 9.45 16.83 -7.98
C LYS A 1006 9.96 16.55 -6.58
#